data_AF-A0AA37JUR9-F1
#
_entry.id   AF-A0AA37JUR9-F1
#
_cell.length_a   1.000
_cell.length_b   1.000
_cell.length_c   1.000
_cell.angle_alpha   90.00
_cell.angle_beta   90.00
_cell.angle_gamma   90.00
#
_symmetry.space_group_name_H-M   'P 1'
#
loop_
_entity.id
_entity.type
_entity.pdbx_description
1 polymer ?
#
loop_
_entity_poly.entity_id
_entity_poly.type
_entity_poly.pdbx_seq_one_letter_code
_entity_poly.pdbx_strand_id
1 'polypeptide(L)'
;MKLKTLICAAAAFLACCSCTSGEQSPVDYVDPFIGTGFHGHTYPGATVPFGAVQLSPDTRAGNWDACSGYHYNDTTLKGFSHTHLSGTGCIDLGDILFRPTTLKPDLTTENIYQPAAFSHKDEDASAGYYSVVLKEEGIKAELTVTAHAGMHRYTFPSGKEASIIIDLTHLLDNEYIYEAELEQTAANEIIGMRRTRGWTDNQYVYFVAQFSKPFQAIDFIQNKKMVSAGVKLIGTDLQACLSFDNSNGEPVIAKVGLSIVSEKNARENLETEVIGFDFDAVRSAARSAWEQALSAITVKGGNTDDLKNFYTAMYHSMVVPNVVSDINGEYRRHNMEVGQLPKGKVQYSTFSLWDTFRAWNPLMTLIDTTLVNNMINSFLDIYESSGELPIWPLSAGETGTMIGYHAVSVIADAYMKGIRGFDAEKALEAMVVSSEKNKKGADYYIQNGFIPSNIKKESISCLLEFAYDDWCIARMAQEMSKDDIYQKYIQRSQNYINVFDGNTKFFRPKRMDGNWETPFNPIEVGRAYTEATAWQYRFFVPHDVSGMAQLFGGKEEFITALDSIFTVESDIHGDLVDITGLIGQYVHGNEPSHHIAYLYDYVGQPWKTQEITRRLLHEMYAPTPEGIIGNEDCGQMSGWYILSSLGIYSVCPGSNEFALTTPLFEKAVVNLANGKTLTILANNPKKNVYITKVELNGQPIDVNFITYAQLMEGGELRFTLSDKPNMERGVSSEASPYSYTKDEVVSIPYVDKDLNLFMDKVTVALATTTKDAEIRYTLDGSEPTEQSAVYGQPFELDKTTLIKAKGFKEGLRSSRTLSISATKAELKAALSVNPTQNGTSYKYFEGTYQKVADVEKSPLLESGVMPEPSIKGAKQEDHFGYIFSGLINVPEDGVYTFQTRSDDGSVLYIHDEQVVNNDGSHAAIPATGMVALKKGFHPYKLYYFEDYEGEHLSWAWKLPSAEKLAPIPASALFVK
;
A
#
# COMPACT_ATOMS: atom_id res chain seq x y z
N MET A 1 -62.97 -51.11 6.06
CA MET A 1 -62.13 -50.35 7.01
C MET A 1 -60.73 -50.02 6.43
N LYS A 2 -60.66 -49.71 5.11
CA LYS A 2 -59.41 -49.54 4.33
C LYS A 2 -59.41 -48.27 3.46
N LEU A 3 -60.21 -47.26 3.80
CA LEU A 3 -60.30 -46.00 3.04
C LEU A 3 -60.19 -44.72 3.90
N LYS A 4 -60.16 -44.83 5.23
CA LYS A 4 -60.01 -43.67 6.13
C LYS A 4 -58.57 -43.39 6.59
N THR A 5 -57.65 -44.35 6.42
CA THR A 5 -56.24 -44.19 6.80
C THR A 5 -55.37 -43.60 5.69
N LEU A 6 -55.86 -43.55 4.44
CA LEU A 6 -55.13 -42.93 3.31
C LEU A 6 -55.36 -41.42 3.20
N ILE A 7 -56.44 -40.88 3.79
CA ILE A 7 -56.79 -39.45 3.66
C ILE A 7 -56.11 -38.60 4.73
N CYS A 8 -55.72 -39.18 5.88
CA CYS A 8 -54.95 -38.45 6.91
C CYS A 8 -53.43 -38.41 6.63
N ALA A 9 -52.89 -39.30 5.80
CA ALA A 9 -51.46 -39.27 5.41
C ALA A 9 -51.19 -38.27 4.27
N ALA A 10 -52.17 -38.02 3.40
CA ALA A 10 -52.07 -37.02 2.33
C ALA A 10 -52.24 -35.57 2.84
N ALA A 11 -52.95 -35.35 3.95
CA ALA A 11 -53.12 -34.02 4.56
C ALA A 11 -51.93 -33.60 5.45
N ALA A 12 -51.09 -34.54 5.90
CA ALA A 12 -49.86 -34.23 6.64
C ALA A 12 -48.65 -33.96 5.71
N PHE A 13 -48.72 -34.39 4.44
CA PHE A 13 -47.69 -34.11 3.43
C PHE A 13 -47.91 -32.81 2.64
N LEU A 14 -49.10 -32.20 2.75
CA LEU A 14 -49.46 -30.95 2.07
C LEU A 14 -49.47 -29.72 2.99
N ALA A 15 -49.05 -29.86 4.26
CA ALA A 15 -48.95 -28.75 5.22
C ALA A 15 -47.50 -28.27 5.47
N CYS A 16 -46.49 -28.89 4.84
CA CYS A 16 -45.09 -28.43 4.90
C CYS A 16 -44.61 -27.65 3.67
N CYS A 17 -45.48 -27.37 2.69
CA CYS A 17 -45.21 -26.41 1.62
C CYS A 17 -45.79 -25.03 1.96
N SER A 18 -45.56 -24.58 3.20
CA SER A 18 -45.53 -23.15 3.45
C SER A 18 -44.17 -22.68 2.95
N CYS A 19 -44.16 -21.89 1.89
CA CYS A 19 -42.99 -21.11 1.49
C CYS A 19 -42.64 -20.17 2.64
N THR A 20 -41.91 -20.66 3.65
CA THR A 20 -40.99 -19.81 4.39
C THR A 20 -39.92 -19.46 3.36
N SER A 21 -39.98 -18.25 2.82
CA SER A 21 -38.78 -17.61 2.29
C SER A 21 -37.72 -17.74 3.39
N GLY A 22 -36.82 -18.71 3.24
CA GLY A 22 -35.75 -18.93 4.21
C GLY A 22 -34.99 -17.63 4.35
N GLU A 23 -34.73 -17.20 5.58
CA GLU A 23 -33.87 -16.05 5.85
C GLU A 23 -32.52 -16.34 5.18
N GLN A 24 -32.07 -15.47 4.26
CA GLN A 24 -30.80 -15.65 3.55
C GLN A 24 -29.65 -15.70 4.55
N SER A 25 -28.71 -16.62 4.34
CA SER A 25 -27.52 -16.72 5.19
C SER A 25 -26.49 -15.64 4.81
N PRO A 26 -25.53 -15.28 5.71
CA PRO A 26 -24.46 -14.33 5.40
C PRO A 26 -23.75 -14.56 4.06
N VAL A 27 -23.46 -15.83 3.73
CA VAL A 27 -22.76 -16.18 2.49
C VAL A 27 -23.59 -15.92 1.23
N ASP A 28 -24.92 -15.84 1.33
CA ASP A 28 -25.80 -15.57 0.19
C ASP A 28 -25.81 -14.09 -0.21
N TYR A 29 -25.23 -13.22 0.63
CA TYR A 29 -25.06 -11.79 0.34
C TYR A 29 -23.72 -11.46 -0.31
N VAL A 30 -22.75 -12.39 -0.28
CA VAL A 30 -21.44 -12.16 -0.89
C VAL A 30 -21.57 -12.08 -2.40
N ASP A 31 -21.03 -11.02 -2.96
CA ASP A 31 -20.99 -10.74 -4.39
C ASP A 31 -19.53 -10.50 -4.82
N PRO A 32 -18.81 -11.55 -5.27
CA PRO A 32 -17.40 -11.43 -5.66
C PRO A 32 -17.13 -10.49 -6.84
N PHE A 33 -18.17 -9.99 -7.53
CA PHE A 33 -17.97 -8.99 -8.57
C PHE A 33 -17.71 -7.59 -8.02
N ILE A 34 -18.09 -7.28 -6.78
CA ILE A 34 -17.81 -5.96 -6.20
C ILE A 34 -16.29 -5.76 -6.11
N GLY A 35 -15.79 -4.65 -6.66
CA GLY A 35 -14.36 -4.34 -6.77
C GLY A 35 -13.68 -4.87 -8.04
N THR A 36 -14.41 -5.57 -8.92
CA THR A 36 -13.85 -6.06 -10.21
C THR A 36 -13.94 -5.03 -11.33
N GLY A 37 -14.60 -3.89 -11.10
CA GLY A 37 -14.63 -2.74 -12.01
C GLY A 37 -14.01 -1.50 -11.36
N PHE A 38 -13.91 -0.42 -12.13
CA PHE A 38 -13.16 0.78 -11.73
C PHE A 38 -11.71 0.40 -11.37
N HIS A 39 -11.22 0.82 -10.20
CA HIS A 39 -9.86 0.54 -9.74
C HIS A 39 -9.85 -0.35 -8.49
N GLY A 40 -10.87 -1.18 -8.28
CA GLY A 40 -10.94 -2.07 -7.11
C GLY A 40 -9.94 -3.22 -7.14
N HIS A 41 -9.57 -3.68 -8.34
CA HIS A 41 -8.63 -4.77 -8.59
C HIS A 41 -8.91 -6.06 -7.81
N THR A 42 -10.17 -6.40 -7.54
CA THR A 42 -10.53 -7.72 -7.01
C THR A 42 -10.73 -8.71 -8.15
N TYR A 43 -10.93 -10.00 -7.83
CA TYR A 43 -11.23 -11.04 -8.80
C TYR A 43 -12.49 -11.83 -8.38
N PRO A 44 -13.32 -12.31 -9.34
CA PRO A 44 -14.56 -13.02 -9.03
C PRO A 44 -14.37 -14.54 -8.85
N GLY A 45 -13.15 -15.04 -9.04
CA GLY A 45 -12.79 -16.45 -8.97
C GLY A 45 -13.08 -17.13 -7.64
N ALA A 46 -13.04 -18.46 -7.67
CA ALA A 46 -13.23 -19.28 -6.49
C ALA A 46 -11.98 -19.26 -5.60
N THR A 47 -12.16 -18.89 -4.33
CA THR A 47 -11.16 -19.03 -3.26
C THR A 47 -11.84 -19.48 -1.96
N VAL A 48 -11.07 -19.98 -0.99
CA VAL A 48 -11.51 -20.20 0.40
C VAL A 48 -10.82 -19.19 1.31
N PRO A 49 -11.33 -18.96 2.54
CA PRO A 49 -10.70 -18.01 3.46
C PRO A 49 -9.19 -18.28 3.60
N PHE A 50 -8.38 -17.26 3.26
CA PHE A 50 -6.91 -17.27 3.31
C PHE A 50 -6.23 -18.37 2.48
N GLY A 51 -6.91 -18.93 1.48
CA GLY A 51 -6.41 -20.04 0.66
C GLY A 51 -5.16 -19.69 -0.14
N ALA A 52 -4.36 -20.71 -0.46
CA ALA A 52 -3.21 -20.62 -1.36
C ALA A 52 -3.62 -20.59 -2.84
N VAL A 53 -4.81 -21.10 -3.17
CA VAL A 53 -5.35 -21.12 -4.55
C VAL A 53 -6.47 -20.09 -4.71
N GLN A 54 -6.32 -19.25 -5.74
CA GLN A 54 -7.30 -18.28 -6.19
C GLN A 54 -7.68 -18.62 -7.64
N LEU A 55 -8.63 -19.53 -7.84
CA LEU A 55 -8.95 -20.05 -9.16
C LEU A 55 -9.94 -19.11 -9.89
N SER A 56 -9.42 -18.27 -10.79
CA SER A 56 -10.15 -17.14 -11.37
C SER A 56 -10.01 -17.03 -12.88
N PRO A 57 -10.98 -16.44 -13.61
CA PRO A 57 -10.82 -16.02 -15.00
C PRO A 57 -9.81 -14.88 -15.20
N ASP A 58 -9.02 -14.96 -16.28
CA ASP A 58 -8.13 -13.90 -16.73
C ASP A 58 -8.71 -13.20 -17.97
N THR A 59 -9.02 -11.90 -17.91
CA THR A 59 -9.57 -11.12 -19.04
C THR A 59 -8.56 -10.16 -19.67
N ARG A 60 -7.58 -9.69 -18.90
CA ARG A 60 -6.59 -8.69 -19.33
C ARG A 60 -5.18 -8.98 -18.80
N ALA A 61 -4.19 -8.26 -19.32
CA ALA A 61 -2.80 -8.27 -18.87
C ALA A 61 -2.10 -6.98 -19.34
N GLY A 62 -1.00 -6.61 -18.67
CA GLY A 62 -0.06 -5.59 -19.12
C GLY A 62 -0.50 -4.14 -18.96
N ASN A 63 -1.52 -3.87 -18.13
CA ASN A 63 -1.89 -2.52 -17.71
C ASN A 63 -2.27 -2.50 -16.23
N TRP A 64 -2.28 -1.31 -15.62
CA TRP A 64 -2.50 -1.16 -14.18
C TRP A 64 -3.79 -1.81 -13.67
N ASP A 65 -4.88 -1.73 -14.42
CA ASP A 65 -6.14 -2.38 -14.06
C ASP A 65 -6.12 -3.93 -14.19
N ALA A 66 -5.00 -4.54 -14.61
CA ALA A 66 -4.84 -5.98 -14.73
C ALA A 66 -4.25 -6.65 -13.48
N CYS A 67 -4.12 -5.94 -12.35
CA CYS A 67 -3.49 -6.44 -11.12
C CYS A 67 -4.06 -7.78 -10.62
N SER A 68 -5.36 -8.03 -10.82
CA SER A 68 -6.02 -9.29 -10.44
C SER A 68 -6.29 -10.24 -11.62
N GLY A 69 -5.85 -9.88 -12.82
CA GLY A 69 -6.14 -10.62 -14.06
C GLY A 69 -7.55 -10.42 -14.64
N TYR A 70 -8.51 -9.94 -13.86
CA TYR A 70 -9.91 -9.75 -14.28
C TYR A 70 -10.36 -8.29 -14.22
N HIS A 71 -11.16 -7.86 -15.18
CA HIS A 71 -11.88 -6.60 -15.10
C HIS A 71 -13.27 -6.67 -15.72
N TYR A 72 -14.28 -6.19 -15.00
CA TYR A 72 -15.69 -6.37 -15.33
C TYR A 72 -16.11 -5.76 -16.68
N ASN A 73 -15.41 -4.75 -17.20
CA ASN A 73 -15.74 -4.20 -18.52
C ASN A 73 -15.28 -5.08 -19.70
N ASP A 74 -14.49 -6.12 -19.46
CA ASP A 74 -13.95 -6.97 -20.52
C ASP A 74 -14.98 -8.00 -20.98
N THR A 75 -15.00 -8.29 -22.29
CA THR A 75 -15.95 -9.25 -22.90
C THR A 75 -15.28 -10.52 -23.41
N THR A 76 -13.98 -10.67 -23.15
CA THR A 76 -13.19 -11.84 -23.56
C THR A 76 -12.31 -12.31 -22.42
N LEU A 77 -12.11 -13.62 -22.29
CA LEU A 77 -11.20 -14.22 -21.31
C LEU A 77 -10.16 -15.11 -21.99
N LYS A 78 -8.93 -15.09 -21.47
CA LYS A 78 -7.80 -15.90 -21.93
C LYS A 78 -7.91 -17.34 -21.42
N GLY A 79 -8.35 -17.51 -20.17
CA GLY A 79 -8.49 -18.80 -19.51
C GLY A 79 -8.78 -18.63 -18.02
N PHE A 80 -8.43 -19.64 -17.23
CA PHE A 80 -8.58 -19.66 -15.79
C PHE A 80 -7.25 -20.04 -15.13
N SER A 81 -6.63 -19.11 -14.41
CA SER A 81 -5.39 -19.34 -13.66
C SER A 81 -5.67 -19.53 -12.16
N HIS A 82 -4.67 -19.96 -11.38
CA HIS A 82 -4.85 -20.52 -10.03
C HIS A 82 -4.28 -19.63 -8.90
N THR A 83 -3.63 -18.52 -9.22
CA THR A 83 -2.99 -17.62 -8.25
C THR A 83 -3.21 -16.17 -8.65
N HIS A 84 -3.65 -15.34 -7.71
CA HIS A 84 -4.04 -13.95 -7.98
C HIS A 84 -3.87 -13.07 -6.75
N LEU A 85 -3.51 -11.81 -6.99
CA LEU A 85 -3.56 -10.75 -5.98
C LEU A 85 -4.96 -10.15 -5.91
N SER A 86 -5.37 -9.69 -4.72
CA SER A 86 -6.67 -9.05 -4.51
C SER A 86 -6.46 -7.61 -4.05
N GLY A 87 -6.87 -6.67 -4.90
CA GLY A 87 -6.89 -5.25 -4.58
C GLY A 87 -5.56 -4.53 -4.69
N THR A 88 -4.53 -5.10 -5.32
CA THR A 88 -3.20 -4.49 -5.35
C THR A 88 -3.08 -3.42 -6.45
N GLY A 89 -2.15 -2.47 -6.28
CA GLY A 89 -1.72 -1.52 -7.32
C GLY A 89 -0.54 -2.00 -8.18
N CYS A 90 -0.13 -3.27 -8.04
CA CYS A 90 0.92 -3.93 -8.83
C CYS A 90 0.45 -5.31 -9.28
N ILE A 91 0.94 -5.74 -10.45
CA ILE A 91 0.54 -6.97 -11.15
C ILE A 91 1.58 -8.07 -10.91
N ASP A 92 1.14 -9.27 -10.56
CA ASP A 92 1.97 -10.49 -10.51
C ASP A 92 1.04 -11.72 -10.47
N LEU A 93 1.63 -12.92 -10.45
CA LEU A 93 0.93 -14.22 -10.41
C LEU A 93 0.25 -14.58 -11.76
N GLY A 94 -0.98 -15.10 -11.74
CA GLY A 94 -1.61 -15.67 -12.94
C GLY A 94 -1.12 -17.09 -13.27
N ASP A 95 -0.53 -17.79 -12.30
CA ASP A 95 -0.10 -19.19 -12.40
C ASP A 95 -1.27 -20.10 -12.06
N ILE A 96 -1.61 -21.18 -12.74
CA ILE A 96 -1.22 -21.63 -14.09
C ILE A 96 -2.50 -21.64 -14.94
N LEU A 97 -2.45 -21.13 -16.18
CA LEU A 97 -3.66 -20.94 -16.98
C LEU A 97 -4.17 -22.23 -17.62
N PHE A 98 -5.47 -22.49 -17.44
CA PHE A 98 -6.22 -23.56 -18.08
C PHE A 98 -7.28 -22.96 -19.02
N ARG A 99 -7.35 -23.46 -20.26
CA ARG A 99 -8.30 -22.99 -21.28
C ARG A 99 -9.06 -24.17 -21.92
N PRO A 100 -10.34 -24.40 -21.58
CA PRO A 100 -11.14 -25.43 -22.25
C PRO A 100 -11.54 -24.96 -23.64
N THR A 101 -11.40 -25.77 -24.69
CA THR A 101 -11.71 -25.39 -26.07
C THR A 101 -12.20 -26.58 -26.91
N THR A 102 -12.97 -26.26 -27.95
CA THR A 102 -13.38 -27.16 -29.06
C THR A 102 -12.54 -26.96 -30.32
N LEU A 103 -11.57 -26.03 -30.28
CA LEU A 103 -10.69 -25.68 -31.39
C LEU A 103 -9.30 -26.30 -31.21
N LYS A 104 -8.60 -26.50 -32.32
CA LYS A 104 -7.21 -26.94 -32.30
C LYS A 104 -6.29 -25.72 -32.08
N PRO A 105 -5.13 -25.89 -31.42
CA PRO A 105 -4.14 -24.82 -31.29
C PRO A 105 -3.69 -24.30 -32.67
N ASP A 106 -3.62 -22.97 -32.82
CA ASP A 106 -3.08 -22.30 -34.00
C ASP A 106 -1.62 -21.89 -33.76
N LEU A 107 -0.69 -22.68 -34.29
CA LEU A 107 0.74 -22.44 -34.14
C LEU A 107 1.30 -21.35 -35.07
N THR A 108 0.43 -20.72 -35.88
CA THR A 108 0.84 -19.67 -36.84
C THR A 108 0.68 -18.25 -36.29
N THR A 109 -0.08 -18.09 -35.21
CA THR A 109 -0.32 -16.82 -34.53
C THR A 109 0.61 -16.62 -33.34
N GLU A 110 0.61 -15.40 -32.78
CA GLU A 110 1.39 -15.10 -31.59
C GLU A 110 0.91 -15.91 -30.38
N ASN A 111 -0.39 -15.94 -30.14
CA ASN A 111 -1.04 -16.80 -29.14
C ASN A 111 -1.58 -18.05 -29.81
N ILE A 112 -1.43 -19.23 -29.19
CA ILE A 112 -1.87 -20.51 -29.78
C ILE A 112 -3.39 -20.73 -29.70
N TYR A 113 -4.11 -19.85 -29.01
CA TYR A 113 -5.56 -19.77 -28.96
C TYR A 113 -5.99 -18.30 -28.91
N GLN A 114 -7.23 -18.04 -29.33
CA GLN A 114 -7.84 -16.72 -29.20
C GLN A 114 -8.59 -16.61 -27.87
N PRO A 115 -8.62 -15.42 -27.24
CA PRO A 115 -9.49 -15.16 -26.08
C PRO A 115 -10.94 -15.54 -26.38
N ALA A 116 -11.59 -16.21 -25.44
CA ALA A 116 -12.97 -16.67 -25.57
C ALA A 116 -13.94 -15.53 -25.27
N ALA A 117 -14.91 -15.29 -26.15
CA ALA A 117 -16.00 -14.35 -25.85
C ALA A 117 -16.93 -14.89 -24.75
N PHE A 118 -17.29 -14.04 -23.80
CA PHE A 118 -18.26 -14.34 -22.75
C PHE A 118 -19.21 -13.16 -22.50
N SER A 119 -20.10 -13.28 -21.52
CA SER A 119 -21.02 -12.21 -21.11
C SER A 119 -21.40 -12.37 -19.66
N HIS A 120 -21.43 -11.28 -18.89
CA HIS A 120 -21.88 -11.26 -17.49
C HIS A 120 -23.32 -11.76 -17.28
N LYS A 121 -24.14 -11.87 -18.34
CA LYS A 121 -25.48 -12.49 -18.26
C LYS A 121 -25.44 -14.02 -18.09
N ASP A 122 -24.34 -14.63 -18.51
CA ASP A 122 -24.09 -16.07 -18.49
C ASP A 122 -22.84 -16.38 -17.64
N GLU A 123 -22.56 -15.49 -16.68
CA GLU A 123 -21.50 -15.55 -15.69
C GLU A 123 -22.14 -15.47 -14.30
N ASP A 124 -21.61 -16.22 -13.35
CA ASP A 124 -22.13 -16.29 -11.98
C ASP A 124 -20.97 -16.53 -11.01
N ALA A 125 -20.98 -15.85 -9.87
CA ALA A 125 -19.96 -15.96 -8.85
C ALA A 125 -20.59 -15.94 -7.45
N SER A 126 -20.02 -16.72 -6.54
CA SER A 126 -20.37 -16.76 -5.12
C SER A 126 -19.15 -17.21 -4.32
N ALA A 127 -19.15 -17.04 -3.00
CA ALA A 127 -18.00 -17.40 -2.17
C ALA A 127 -17.59 -18.88 -2.36
N GLY A 128 -16.41 -19.12 -2.95
CA GLY A 128 -15.87 -20.44 -3.26
C GLY A 128 -16.34 -21.07 -4.58
N TYR A 129 -17.02 -20.32 -5.46
CA TYR A 129 -17.50 -20.82 -6.75
C TYR A 129 -17.61 -19.75 -7.83
N TYR A 130 -17.19 -20.09 -9.04
CA TYR A 130 -17.35 -19.27 -10.25
C TYR A 130 -17.86 -20.12 -11.42
N SER A 131 -18.65 -19.53 -12.32
CA SER A 131 -19.14 -20.18 -13.54
C SER A 131 -19.30 -19.21 -14.70
N VAL A 132 -18.97 -19.65 -15.91
CA VAL A 132 -19.18 -18.87 -17.14
C VAL A 132 -19.46 -19.76 -18.34
N VAL A 133 -20.22 -19.22 -19.31
CA VAL A 133 -20.42 -19.85 -20.62
C VAL A 133 -19.55 -19.19 -21.69
N LEU A 134 -18.67 -19.96 -22.32
CA LEU A 134 -17.88 -19.56 -23.48
C LEU A 134 -18.74 -19.70 -24.74
N LYS A 135 -19.41 -18.62 -25.13
CA LYS A 135 -20.58 -18.66 -26.04
C LYS A 135 -20.29 -19.25 -27.41
N GLU A 136 -19.16 -18.88 -28.00
CA GLU A 136 -18.82 -19.29 -29.37
C GLU A 136 -18.56 -20.80 -29.49
N GLU A 137 -18.05 -21.40 -28.41
CA GLU A 137 -17.70 -22.82 -28.34
C GLU A 137 -18.77 -23.65 -27.62
N GLY A 138 -19.74 -23.00 -26.95
CA GLY A 138 -20.81 -23.63 -26.20
C GLY A 138 -20.33 -24.39 -24.97
N ILE A 139 -19.19 -23.99 -24.38
CA ILE A 139 -18.59 -24.64 -23.21
C ILE A 139 -19.07 -23.95 -21.95
N LYS A 140 -19.58 -24.70 -20.97
CA LYS A 140 -19.78 -24.21 -19.60
C LYS A 140 -18.55 -24.56 -18.76
N ALA A 141 -17.92 -23.56 -18.16
CA ALA A 141 -16.84 -23.71 -17.19
C ALA A 141 -17.35 -23.40 -15.78
N GLU A 142 -17.02 -24.25 -14.82
CA GLU A 142 -17.35 -24.10 -13.41
C GLU A 142 -16.10 -24.37 -12.57
N LEU A 143 -15.85 -23.52 -11.58
CA LEU A 143 -14.63 -23.52 -10.76
C LEU A 143 -15.00 -23.58 -9.28
N THR A 144 -14.25 -24.35 -8.50
CA THR A 144 -14.28 -24.34 -7.03
C THR A 144 -12.92 -24.73 -6.48
N VAL A 145 -12.70 -24.62 -5.16
CA VAL A 145 -11.38 -24.79 -4.56
C VAL A 145 -11.41 -25.45 -3.19
N THR A 146 -10.24 -25.92 -2.78
CA THR A 146 -9.80 -26.20 -1.41
C THR A 146 -8.68 -25.20 -1.06
N ALA A 147 -7.97 -25.36 0.06
CA ALA A 147 -6.93 -24.42 0.43
C ALA A 147 -5.74 -24.44 -0.54
N HIS A 148 -5.35 -25.63 -1.03
CA HIS A 148 -4.16 -25.83 -1.86
C HIS A 148 -4.46 -26.45 -3.22
N ALA A 149 -5.74 -26.73 -3.54
CA ALA A 149 -6.12 -27.28 -4.84
C ALA A 149 -7.37 -26.63 -5.44
N GLY A 150 -7.34 -26.44 -6.76
CA GLY A 150 -8.49 -26.02 -7.56
C GLY A 150 -9.18 -27.18 -8.26
N MET A 151 -10.49 -27.06 -8.48
CA MET A 151 -11.29 -28.00 -9.27
C MET A 151 -12.02 -27.27 -10.39
N HIS A 152 -11.96 -27.87 -11.58
CA HIS A 152 -12.64 -27.40 -12.78
C HIS A 152 -13.67 -28.42 -13.21
N ARG A 153 -14.84 -27.97 -13.67
CA ARG A 153 -15.82 -28.79 -14.38
C ARG A 153 -16.16 -28.12 -15.71
N TYR A 154 -15.81 -28.79 -16.81
CA TYR A 154 -16.07 -28.32 -18.16
C TYR A 154 -17.12 -29.18 -18.85
N THR A 155 -18.23 -28.55 -19.24
CA THR A 155 -19.29 -29.20 -20.02
C THR A 155 -19.19 -28.75 -21.47
N PHE A 156 -18.77 -29.66 -22.35
CA PHE A 156 -18.62 -29.43 -23.78
C PHE A 156 -19.91 -29.82 -24.54
N PRO A 157 -20.18 -29.23 -25.72
CA PRO A 157 -21.25 -29.73 -26.58
C PRO A 157 -20.96 -31.18 -27.03
N SER A 158 -21.90 -32.10 -26.80
CA SER A 158 -21.72 -33.53 -27.10
C SER A 158 -21.28 -33.77 -28.54
N GLY A 159 -20.26 -34.62 -28.73
CA GLY A 159 -19.74 -35.01 -30.04
C GLY A 159 -18.86 -33.96 -30.74
N LYS A 160 -18.60 -32.81 -30.10
CA LYS A 160 -17.53 -31.88 -30.51
C LYS A 160 -16.20 -32.31 -29.89
N GLU A 161 -15.11 -31.82 -30.47
CA GLU A 161 -13.78 -31.88 -29.85
C GLU A 161 -13.86 -31.30 -28.44
N ALA A 162 -13.23 -31.98 -27.49
CA ALA A 162 -13.13 -31.52 -26.10
C ALA A 162 -11.66 -31.51 -25.72
N SER A 163 -11.10 -30.32 -25.65
CA SER A 163 -9.70 -30.11 -25.32
C SER A 163 -9.53 -29.14 -24.17
N ILE A 164 -8.46 -29.32 -23.40
CA ILE A 164 -8.03 -28.38 -22.36
C ILE A 164 -6.58 -28.03 -22.65
N ILE A 165 -6.31 -26.74 -22.83
CA ILE A 165 -4.96 -26.22 -22.97
C ILE A 165 -4.45 -25.84 -21.58
N ILE A 166 -3.25 -26.29 -21.24
CA ILE A 166 -2.46 -25.82 -20.10
C ILE A 166 -1.37 -24.94 -20.67
N ASP A 167 -1.34 -23.67 -20.25
CA ASP A 167 -0.44 -22.66 -20.77
C ASP A 167 0.47 -22.13 -19.66
N LEU A 168 1.75 -22.53 -19.68
CA LEU A 168 2.75 -22.04 -18.73
C LEU A 168 3.32 -20.67 -19.14
N THR A 169 2.97 -20.18 -20.33
CA THR A 169 3.46 -18.91 -20.90
C THR A 169 2.57 -17.73 -20.62
N HIS A 170 1.38 -17.97 -20.07
CA HIS A 170 0.47 -16.91 -19.67
C HIS A 170 1.07 -16.08 -18.53
N LEU A 171 1.16 -14.76 -18.72
CA LEU A 171 1.62 -13.81 -17.72
C LEU A 171 0.58 -12.67 -17.63
N LEU A 172 0.43 -12.10 -16.44
CA LEU A 172 -0.45 -10.95 -16.22
C LEU A 172 0.28 -9.63 -16.50
N ASP A 173 1.62 -9.63 -16.45
CA ASP A 173 2.46 -8.49 -16.84
C ASP A 173 3.70 -8.96 -17.63
N ASN A 174 4.66 -8.05 -17.85
CA ASN A 174 5.94 -8.29 -18.53
C ASN A 174 6.94 -9.09 -17.66
N GLU A 175 6.47 -10.18 -17.04
CA GLU A 175 7.28 -11.07 -16.22
C GLU A 175 8.29 -11.87 -17.06
N TYR A 176 9.31 -12.41 -16.39
CA TYR A 176 10.33 -13.24 -17.03
C TYR A 176 10.26 -14.69 -16.54
N ILE A 177 10.04 -15.64 -17.46
CA ILE A 177 10.07 -17.07 -17.16
C ILE A 177 11.52 -17.57 -17.26
N TYR A 178 12.11 -17.95 -16.12
CA TYR A 178 13.42 -18.59 -16.09
C TYR A 178 13.37 -20.02 -16.62
N GLU A 179 12.34 -20.74 -16.21
CA GLU A 179 12.22 -22.18 -16.39
C GLU A 179 10.75 -22.59 -16.23
N ALA A 180 10.34 -23.55 -17.04
CA ALA A 180 9.08 -24.22 -16.95
C ALA A 180 9.30 -25.71 -17.27
N GLU A 181 8.51 -26.57 -16.63
CA GLU A 181 8.52 -28.01 -16.83
C GLU A 181 7.10 -28.54 -17.09
N LEU A 182 6.96 -29.52 -17.99
CA LEU A 182 5.71 -30.27 -18.22
C LEU A 182 5.99 -31.75 -18.45
N GLU A 183 5.24 -32.63 -17.81
CA GLU A 183 5.38 -34.08 -18.00
C GLU A 183 4.05 -34.81 -17.83
N GLN A 184 3.75 -35.75 -18.73
CA GLN A 184 2.67 -36.70 -18.55
C GLN A 184 3.14 -37.87 -17.67
N THR A 185 2.60 -37.99 -16.47
CA THR A 185 2.97 -39.04 -15.49
C THR A 185 1.99 -40.21 -15.45
N ALA A 186 0.76 -40.03 -15.95
CA ALA A 186 -0.22 -41.09 -16.08
C ALA A 186 -1.18 -40.86 -17.27
N ALA A 187 -2.08 -41.82 -17.53
CA ALA A 187 -3.04 -41.73 -18.61
C ALA A 187 -4.03 -40.54 -18.48
N ASN A 188 -4.20 -40.01 -17.27
CA ASN A 188 -5.10 -38.91 -16.92
C ASN A 188 -4.41 -37.90 -15.99
N GLU A 189 -3.08 -37.81 -16.02
CA GLU A 189 -2.31 -36.94 -15.15
C GLU A 189 -1.18 -36.24 -15.90
N ILE A 190 -1.02 -34.95 -15.61
CA ILE A 190 0.10 -34.12 -16.03
C ILE A 190 0.61 -33.32 -14.83
N ILE A 191 1.93 -33.15 -14.76
CA ILE A 191 2.61 -32.36 -13.75
C ILE A 191 3.38 -31.22 -14.41
N GLY A 192 3.74 -30.21 -13.64
CA GLY A 192 4.67 -29.20 -14.10
C GLY A 192 5.16 -28.27 -13.02
N MET A 193 6.02 -27.35 -13.44
CA MET A 193 6.58 -26.29 -12.61
C MET A 193 6.78 -25.04 -13.46
N ARG A 194 6.61 -23.87 -12.86
CA ARG A 194 7.03 -22.58 -13.42
C ARG A 194 7.91 -21.84 -12.42
N ARG A 195 9.01 -21.26 -12.93
CA ARG A 195 9.89 -20.35 -12.19
C ARG A 195 9.96 -19.00 -12.88
N THR A 196 9.50 -17.95 -12.21
CA THR A 196 9.36 -16.60 -12.78
C THR A 196 10.09 -15.52 -11.96
N ARG A 197 10.31 -14.39 -12.62
CA ARG A 197 10.55 -13.09 -12.00
C ARG A 197 9.43 -12.15 -12.44
N GLY A 198 8.60 -11.75 -11.48
CA GLY A 198 7.59 -10.70 -11.61
C GLY A 198 7.93 -9.55 -10.68
N TRP A 199 6.97 -9.16 -9.84
CA TRP A 199 7.16 -8.20 -8.76
C TRP A 199 8.17 -8.70 -7.71
N THR A 200 8.22 -10.03 -7.48
CA THR A 200 9.34 -10.68 -6.80
C THR A 200 10.12 -11.62 -7.73
N ASP A 201 11.40 -11.82 -7.41
CA ASP A 201 12.30 -12.71 -8.15
C ASP A 201 12.25 -14.16 -7.62
N ASN A 202 12.61 -15.13 -8.47
CA ASN A 202 12.65 -16.57 -8.18
C ASN A 202 11.37 -17.16 -7.58
N GLN A 203 10.21 -16.78 -8.11
CA GLN A 203 8.93 -17.36 -7.71
C GLN A 203 8.78 -18.76 -8.31
N TYR A 204 8.43 -19.76 -7.49
CA TYR A 204 8.19 -21.14 -7.93
C TYR A 204 6.73 -21.51 -7.75
N VAL A 205 6.13 -22.11 -8.77
CA VAL A 205 4.82 -22.75 -8.69
C VAL A 205 4.92 -24.14 -9.30
N TYR A 206 4.77 -25.17 -8.46
CA TYR A 206 4.64 -26.57 -8.86
C TYR A 206 3.16 -26.95 -8.91
N PHE A 207 2.77 -27.77 -9.88
CA PHE A 207 1.40 -28.28 -9.95
C PHE A 207 1.33 -29.77 -10.32
N VAL A 208 0.26 -30.41 -9.83
CA VAL A 208 -0.19 -31.75 -10.27
C VAL A 208 -1.64 -31.64 -10.69
N ALA A 209 -1.95 -32.01 -11.94
CA ALA A 209 -3.30 -31.99 -12.48
C ALA A 209 -3.78 -33.40 -12.85
N GLN A 210 -4.87 -33.85 -12.21
CA GLN A 210 -5.53 -35.12 -12.48
C GLN A 210 -6.90 -34.88 -13.12
N PHE A 211 -7.29 -35.73 -14.06
CA PHE A 211 -8.53 -35.59 -14.84
C PHE A 211 -9.46 -36.80 -14.67
N SER A 212 -10.78 -36.56 -14.69
CA SER A 212 -11.79 -37.61 -14.54
C SER A 212 -11.85 -38.60 -15.70
N LYS A 213 -11.22 -38.26 -16.83
CA LYS A 213 -11.11 -39.07 -18.04
C LYS A 213 -9.63 -39.17 -18.47
N PRO A 214 -9.20 -40.30 -19.05
CA PRO A 214 -7.88 -40.39 -19.66
C PRO A 214 -7.78 -39.49 -20.91
N PHE A 215 -6.56 -39.06 -21.21
CA PHE A 215 -6.26 -38.32 -22.44
C PHE A 215 -6.41 -39.26 -23.64
N GLN A 216 -7.23 -38.87 -24.61
CA GLN A 216 -7.24 -39.51 -25.94
C GLN A 216 -5.98 -39.14 -26.73
N ALA A 217 -5.52 -37.90 -26.58
CA ALA A 217 -4.28 -37.40 -27.14
C ALA A 217 -3.71 -36.31 -26.22
N ILE A 218 -2.38 -36.19 -26.22
CA ILE A 218 -1.66 -35.06 -25.66
C ILE A 218 -0.77 -34.46 -26.74
N ASP A 219 -0.99 -33.19 -26.99
CA ASP A 219 -0.26 -32.38 -27.94
C ASP A 219 0.62 -31.40 -27.15
N PHE A 220 1.89 -31.74 -26.95
CA PHE A 220 2.84 -30.83 -26.33
C PHE A 220 3.35 -29.79 -27.33
N ILE A 221 3.47 -28.55 -26.86
CA ILE A 221 3.92 -27.42 -27.64
C ILE A 221 5.10 -26.79 -26.91
N GLN A 222 6.21 -26.61 -27.63
CA GLN A 222 7.38 -25.91 -27.17
C GLN A 222 7.84 -24.92 -28.23
N ASN A 223 8.06 -23.66 -27.87
CA ASN A 223 8.48 -22.60 -28.81
C ASN A 223 7.54 -22.54 -30.04
N LYS A 224 6.22 -22.62 -29.79
CA LYS A 224 5.15 -22.66 -30.81
C LYS A 224 5.28 -23.81 -31.82
N LYS A 225 5.90 -24.93 -31.42
CA LYS A 225 6.05 -26.13 -32.25
C LYS A 225 5.60 -27.37 -31.51
N MET A 226 4.91 -28.25 -32.22
CA MET A 226 4.57 -29.59 -31.72
C MET A 226 5.84 -30.39 -31.38
N VAL A 227 5.87 -30.97 -30.18
CA VAL A 227 6.94 -31.87 -29.72
C VAL A 227 6.37 -33.23 -29.27
N SER A 228 7.22 -34.26 -29.21
CA SER A 228 6.77 -35.64 -28.98
C SER A 228 6.29 -35.90 -27.54
N ALA A 229 5.19 -36.65 -27.39
CA ALA A 229 4.50 -37.01 -26.14
C ALA A 229 5.30 -37.76 -25.06
N GLY A 230 6.52 -38.24 -25.33
CA GLY A 230 7.25 -39.17 -24.46
C GLY A 230 8.37 -38.56 -23.60
N VAL A 231 8.39 -37.24 -23.37
CA VAL A 231 9.54 -36.56 -22.75
C VAL A 231 9.04 -35.53 -21.73
N LYS A 232 9.65 -35.50 -20.53
CA LYS A 232 9.61 -34.34 -19.64
C LYS A 232 10.15 -33.12 -20.38
N LEU A 233 9.31 -32.12 -20.60
CA LEU A 233 9.71 -30.89 -21.27
C LEU A 233 10.31 -29.92 -20.27
N ILE A 234 11.36 -29.23 -20.71
CA ILE A 234 12.02 -28.15 -19.98
C ILE A 234 12.23 -27.02 -20.97
N GLY A 235 11.86 -25.80 -20.60
CA GLY A 235 12.01 -24.61 -21.46
C GLY A 235 11.37 -23.38 -20.82
N THR A 236 11.05 -22.38 -21.63
CA THR A 236 10.39 -21.14 -21.16
C THR A 236 9.08 -20.87 -21.88
N ASP A 237 8.86 -21.48 -23.05
CA ASP A 237 7.63 -21.44 -23.83
C ASP A 237 7.08 -22.86 -23.93
N LEU A 238 6.22 -23.26 -22.98
CA LEU A 238 5.66 -24.59 -22.84
C LEU A 238 4.13 -24.56 -22.68
N GLN A 239 3.44 -25.34 -23.49
CA GLN A 239 2.00 -25.61 -23.36
C GLN A 239 1.69 -27.09 -23.62
N ALA A 240 0.54 -27.54 -23.16
CA ALA A 240 -0.01 -28.86 -23.51
C ALA A 240 -1.49 -28.73 -23.90
N CYS A 241 -1.90 -29.39 -24.99
CA CYS A 241 -3.30 -29.52 -25.36
C CYS A 241 -3.75 -30.97 -25.12
N LEU A 242 -4.68 -31.15 -24.19
CA LEU A 242 -5.19 -32.44 -23.73
C LEU A 242 -6.55 -32.69 -24.37
N SER A 243 -6.70 -33.76 -25.14
CA SER A 243 -7.96 -34.11 -25.80
C SER A 243 -8.67 -35.26 -25.09
N PHE A 244 -10.00 -35.21 -25.00
CA PHE A 244 -10.82 -36.15 -24.23
C PHE A 244 -11.97 -36.75 -25.04
N ASP A 245 -12.44 -37.92 -24.61
CA ASP A 245 -13.68 -38.47 -25.14
C ASP A 245 -14.88 -37.62 -24.70
N ASN A 246 -15.62 -37.12 -25.68
CA ASN A 246 -16.83 -36.33 -25.51
C ASN A 246 -18.01 -36.89 -26.32
N SER A 247 -17.98 -38.20 -26.63
CA SER A 247 -19.04 -38.88 -27.36
C SER A 247 -20.40 -38.88 -26.62
N ASN A 248 -20.39 -38.89 -25.29
CA ASN A 248 -21.57 -38.94 -24.43
C ASN A 248 -21.96 -37.61 -23.77
N GLY A 249 -21.17 -36.54 -23.98
CA GLY A 249 -21.41 -35.23 -23.37
C GLY A 249 -21.16 -35.16 -21.85
N GLU A 250 -20.54 -36.18 -21.25
CA GLU A 250 -20.18 -36.12 -19.83
C GLU A 250 -19.11 -35.05 -19.58
N PRO A 251 -19.24 -34.22 -18.52
CA PRO A 251 -18.24 -33.21 -18.21
C PRO A 251 -16.84 -33.79 -17.97
N VAL A 252 -15.81 -33.03 -18.33
CA VAL A 252 -14.43 -33.29 -17.93
C VAL A 252 -14.19 -32.54 -16.62
N ILE A 253 -13.79 -33.26 -15.57
CA ILE A 253 -13.46 -32.69 -14.27
C ILE A 253 -11.95 -32.75 -14.10
N ALA A 254 -11.32 -31.63 -13.78
CA ALA A 254 -9.91 -31.55 -13.44
C ALA A 254 -9.76 -31.15 -11.98
N LYS A 255 -8.76 -31.70 -11.29
CA LYS A 255 -8.32 -31.24 -9.98
C LYS A 255 -6.83 -30.96 -10.02
N VAL A 256 -6.42 -29.82 -9.48
CA VAL A 256 -5.07 -29.27 -9.64
C VAL A 256 -4.55 -28.84 -8.28
N GLY A 257 -3.54 -29.52 -7.74
CA GLY A 257 -2.89 -29.13 -6.50
C GLY A 257 -1.65 -28.29 -6.78
N LEU A 258 -1.40 -27.28 -5.95
CA LEU A 258 -0.26 -26.39 -6.04
C LEU A 258 0.70 -26.55 -4.86
N SER A 259 1.96 -26.16 -5.07
CA SER A 259 2.96 -25.93 -4.02
C SER A 259 4.03 -24.97 -4.52
N ILE A 260 4.59 -24.14 -3.64
CA ILE A 260 5.78 -23.33 -3.93
C ILE A 260 7.10 -24.04 -3.54
N VAL A 261 7.00 -25.29 -3.07
CA VAL A 261 8.13 -26.09 -2.57
C VAL A 261 8.52 -27.16 -3.57
N SER A 262 7.58 -28.05 -3.96
CA SER A 262 7.88 -29.16 -4.86
C SER A 262 6.63 -29.81 -5.47
N GLU A 263 6.83 -30.58 -6.55
CA GLU A 263 5.80 -31.45 -7.13
C GLU A 263 5.24 -32.46 -6.12
N LYS A 264 6.10 -33.03 -5.27
CA LYS A 264 5.67 -33.99 -4.24
C LYS A 264 4.68 -33.36 -3.27
N ASN A 265 4.92 -32.11 -2.88
CA ASN A 265 4.04 -31.40 -1.97
C ASN A 265 2.74 -30.98 -2.67
N ALA A 266 2.82 -30.54 -3.93
CA ALA A 266 1.63 -30.26 -4.73
C ALA A 266 0.72 -31.51 -4.85
N ARG A 267 1.31 -32.70 -5.00
CA ARG A 267 0.60 -33.98 -4.98
C ARG A 267 -0.02 -34.29 -3.62
N GLU A 268 0.75 -34.13 -2.55
CA GLU A 268 0.29 -34.39 -1.17
C GLU A 268 -0.88 -33.48 -0.80
N ASN A 269 -0.79 -32.20 -1.15
CA ASN A 269 -1.87 -31.21 -1.02
C ASN A 269 -3.13 -31.69 -1.76
N LEU A 270 -3.00 -32.03 -3.05
CA LEU A 270 -4.12 -32.49 -3.88
C LEU A 270 -4.81 -33.74 -3.33
N GLU A 271 -4.03 -34.78 -3.02
CA GLU A 271 -4.54 -36.09 -2.63
C GLU A 271 -5.13 -36.08 -1.22
N THR A 272 -4.68 -35.16 -0.36
CA THR A 272 -5.22 -35.00 1.00
C THR A 272 -6.52 -34.20 1.00
N GLU A 273 -6.60 -33.11 0.23
CA GLU A 273 -7.75 -32.19 0.26
C GLU A 273 -8.89 -32.62 -0.69
N VAL A 274 -8.58 -33.30 -1.80
CA VAL A 274 -9.56 -33.64 -2.85
C VAL A 274 -9.63 -35.14 -3.11
N ILE A 275 -10.62 -35.79 -2.52
CA ILE A 275 -10.91 -37.22 -2.71
C ILE A 275 -11.77 -37.42 -3.97
N GLY A 276 -11.28 -38.24 -4.91
CA GLY A 276 -12.01 -38.54 -6.15
C GLY A 276 -12.15 -37.31 -7.07
N PHE A 277 -13.32 -37.17 -7.70
CA PHE A 277 -13.66 -36.11 -8.66
C PHE A 277 -15.06 -35.50 -8.39
N ASP A 278 -15.49 -35.47 -7.12
CA ASP A 278 -16.80 -34.91 -6.74
C ASP A 278 -16.73 -33.38 -6.60
N PHE A 279 -16.99 -32.69 -7.71
CA PHE A 279 -16.97 -31.22 -7.78
C PHE A 279 -17.98 -30.58 -6.82
N ASP A 280 -19.19 -31.13 -6.71
CA ASP A 280 -20.25 -30.52 -5.91
C ASP A 280 -19.97 -30.69 -4.41
N ALA A 281 -19.30 -31.78 -3.99
CA ALA A 281 -18.83 -31.94 -2.63
C ALA A 281 -17.77 -30.88 -2.25
N VAL A 282 -16.78 -30.62 -3.12
CA VAL A 282 -15.76 -29.58 -2.87
C VAL A 282 -16.40 -28.19 -2.86
N ARG A 283 -17.31 -27.90 -3.79
CA ARG A 283 -18.09 -26.66 -3.79
C ARG A 283 -18.87 -26.47 -2.48
N SER A 284 -19.53 -27.52 -2.00
CA SER A 284 -20.28 -27.46 -0.74
C SER A 284 -19.35 -27.24 0.46
N ALA A 285 -18.14 -27.82 0.44
CA ALA A 285 -17.14 -27.61 1.49
C ALA A 285 -16.59 -26.18 1.48
N ALA A 286 -16.28 -25.63 0.30
CA ALA A 286 -15.84 -24.25 0.12
C ALA A 286 -16.89 -23.25 0.64
N ARG A 287 -18.16 -23.46 0.27
CA ARG A 287 -19.28 -22.67 0.81
C ARG A 287 -19.37 -22.78 2.33
N SER A 288 -19.23 -23.98 2.88
CA SER A 288 -19.30 -24.20 4.34
C SER A 288 -18.15 -23.49 5.08
N ALA A 289 -16.94 -23.47 4.48
CA ALA A 289 -15.81 -22.71 5.02
C ALA A 289 -16.11 -21.21 5.07
N TRP A 290 -16.74 -20.67 4.02
CA TRP A 290 -17.20 -19.28 3.99
C TRP A 290 -18.33 -18.99 4.98
N GLU A 291 -19.33 -19.86 5.11
CA GLU A 291 -20.38 -19.72 6.13
C GLU A 291 -19.78 -19.66 7.54
N GLN A 292 -18.78 -20.49 7.83
CA GLN A 292 -18.07 -20.48 9.09
C GLN A 292 -17.24 -19.19 9.28
N ALA A 293 -16.50 -18.75 8.28
CA ALA A 293 -15.68 -17.53 8.35
C ALA A 293 -16.54 -16.27 8.54
N LEU A 294 -17.58 -16.11 7.72
CA LEU A 294 -18.52 -14.99 7.80
C LEU A 294 -19.36 -14.99 9.09
N SER A 295 -19.46 -16.13 9.78
CA SER A 295 -20.10 -16.19 11.11
C SER A 295 -19.34 -15.40 12.18
N ALA A 296 -18.09 -14.99 11.93
CA ALA A 296 -17.32 -14.15 12.83
C ALA A 296 -18.08 -12.86 13.18
N ILE A 297 -18.79 -12.27 12.22
CA ILE A 297 -19.62 -11.09 12.44
C ILE A 297 -20.94 -11.23 11.67
N THR A 298 -22.06 -11.18 12.39
CA THR A 298 -23.40 -11.20 11.76
C THR A 298 -24.15 -9.91 12.05
N VAL A 299 -24.85 -9.38 11.05
CA VAL A 299 -25.58 -8.11 11.14
C VAL A 299 -27.08 -8.29 10.87
N LYS A 300 -27.89 -7.42 11.47
CA LYS A 300 -29.33 -7.31 11.24
C LYS A 300 -29.74 -5.83 11.18
N GLY A 301 -30.68 -5.54 10.30
CA GLY A 301 -31.04 -4.17 9.91
C GLY A 301 -30.34 -3.79 8.60
N GLY A 302 -30.39 -2.51 8.24
CA GLY A 302 -29.95 -2.07 6.91
C GLY A 302 -30.92 -2.48 5.79
N ASN A 303 -30.61 -2.07 4.57
CA ASN A 303 -31.27 -2.57 3.36
C ASN A 303 -30.43 -3.73 2.75
N THR A 304 -30.93 -4.35 1.68
CA THR A 304 -30.22 -5.46 1.01
C THR A 304 -28.83 -5.07 0.49
N ASP A 305 -28.66 -3.84 0.03
CA ASP A 305 -27.40 -3.32 -0.49
C ASP A 305 -26.38 -3.15 0.65
N ASP A 306 -26.81 -2.68 1.82
CA ASP A 306 -25.97 -2.60 3.03
C ASP A 306 -25.48 -4.00 3.45
N LEU A 307 -26.35 -5.02 3.36
CA LEU A 307 -26.00 -6.40 3.68
C LEU A 307 -25.01 -7.00 2.66
N LYS A 308 -25.22 -6.73 1.36
CA LYS A 308 -24.27 -7.12 0.31
C LYS A 308 -22.90 -6.50 0.54
N ASN A 309 -22.83 -5.18 0.70
CA ASN A 309 -21.57 -4.49 0.93
C ASN A 309 -20.85 -5.01 2.18
N PHE A 310 -21.57 -5.22 3.29
CA PHE A 310 -20.97 -5.71 4.52
C PHE A 310 -20.41 -7.13 4.39
N TYR A 311 -21.19 -8.08 3.86
CA TYR A 311 -20.71 -9.46 3.76
C TYR A 311 -19.68 -9.65 2.64
N THR A 312 -19.72 -8.84 1.57
CA THR A 312 -18.63 -8.81 0.59
C THR A 312 -17.36 -8.18 1.15
N ALA A 313 -17.44 -7.12 1.96
CA ALA A 313 -16.27 -6.60 2.67
C ALA A 313 -15.69 -7.65 3.64
N MET A 314 -16.54 -8.37 4.38
CA MET A 314 -16.09 -9.50 5.20
C MET A 314 -15.40 -10.58 4.36
N TYR A 315 -15.92 -10.89 3.17
CA TYR A 315 -15.30 -11.81 2.22
C TYR A 315 -13.91 -11.33 1.80
N HIS A 316 -13.76 -10.11 1.26
CA HIS A 316 -12.45 -9.58 0.84
C HIS A 316 -11.44 -9.50 1.99
N SER A 317 -11.87 -9.14 3.19
CA SER A 317 -11.01 -9.14 4.38
C SER A 317 -10.48 -10.52 4.78
N MET A 318 -10.98 -11.59 4.17
CA MET A 318 -10.57 -12.96 4.45
C MET A 318 -10.02 -13.67 3.20
N VAL A 319 -9.75 -12.95 2.11
CA VAL A 319 -9.09 -13.49 0.91
C VAL A 319 -7.56 -13.45 1.04
N VAL A 320 -7.03 -12.42 1.71
CA VAL A 320 -5.59 -12.16 1.94
C VAL A 320 -5.38 -11.97 3.46
N PRO A 321 -4.26 -12.41 4.08
CA PRO A 321 -3.08 -13.06 3.51
C PRO A 321 -3.32 -14.51 3.06
N ASN A 322 -2.40 -15.04 2.25
CA ASN A 322 -2.50 -16.37 1.67
C ASN A 322 -1.57 -17.36 2.36
N VAL A 323 -2.05 -18.59 2.57
CA VAL A 323 -1.20 -19.69 3.03
C VAL A 323 -0.09 -19.95 2.00
N VAL A 324 1.15 -20.08 2.47
CA VAL A 324 2.32 -20.45 1.63
C VAL A 324 3.02 -21.72 2.10
N SER A 325 2.59 -22.30 3.22
CA SER A 325 3.03 -23.62 3.67
C SER A 325 2.15 -24.72 3.12
N ASP A 326 2.75 -25.81 2.67
CA ASP A 326 2.05 -27.02 2.29
C ASP A 326 1.43 -27.73 3.51
N ILE A 327 0.55 -28.71 3.27
CA ILE A 327 -0.17 -29.43 4.33
C ILE A 327 0.75 -30.20 5.30
N ASN A 328 1.95 -30.56 4.83
CA ASN A 328 2.99 -31.22 5.63
C ASN A 328 3.82 -30.23 6.47
N GLY A 329 3.57 -28.92 6.31
CA GLY A 329 4.24 -27.83 7.00
C GLY A 329 5.55 -27.36 6.37
N GLU A 330 5.98 -27.93 5.24
CA GLU A 330 7.08 -27.38 4.45
C GLU A 330 6.66 -26.07 3.76
N TYR A 331 7.59 -25.14 3.60
CA TYR A 331 7.36 -23.87 2.90
C TYR A 331 8.69 -23.33 2.34
N ARG A 332 8.60 -22.42 1.37
CA ARG A 332 9.77 -21.71 0.82
C ARG A 332 10.08 -20.47 1.67
N ARG A 333 11.31 -20.36 2.18
CA ARG A 333 11.79 -19.18 2.93
C ARG A 333 12.31 -18.10 1.98
N HIS A 334 12.47 -16.87 2.48
CA HIS A 334 12.99 -15.74 1.71
C HIS A 334 14.46 -15.88 1.25
N ASN A 335 15.22 -16.79 1.86
CA ASN A 335 16.55 -17.18 1.40
C ASN A 335 16.52 -18.36 0.40
N MET A 336 15.34 -18.72 -0.11
CA MET A 336 15.04 -19.84 -1.01
C MET A 336 15.25 -21.24 -0.44
N GLU A 337 15.65 -21.38 0.82
CA GLU A 337 15.70 -22.66 1.50
C GLU A 337 14.27 -23.16 1.82
N VAL A 338 14.14 -24.48 2.03
CA VAL A 338 12.87 -25.06 2.48
C VAL A 338 12.84 -25.05 4.00
N GLY A 339 11.87 -24.37 4.57
CA GLY A 339 11.58 -24.36 6.00
C GLY A 339 10.58 -25.46 6.37
N GLN A 340 10.49 -25.77 7.67
CA GLN A 340 9.51 -26.72 8.22
C GLN A 340 8.83 -26.09 9.44
N LEU A 341 7.51 -26.01 9.40
CA LEU A 341 6.71 -25.50 10.50
C LEU A 341 6.51 -26.54 11.61
N PRO A 342 6.36 -26.10 12.86
CA PRO A 342 5.77 -26.92 13.91
C PRO A 342 4.36 -27.36 13.54
N LYS A 343 3.95 -28.55 13.99
CA LYS A 343 2.61 -29.09 13.74
C LYS A 343 1.51 -28.12 14.18
N GLY A 344 0.57 -27.82 13.27
CA GLY A 344 -0.57 -26.93 13.54
C GLY A 344 -0.26 -25.44 13.41
N LYS A 345 0.94 -25.07 12.97
CA LYS A 345 1.27 -23.71 12.53
C LYS A 345 1.13 -23.61 11.02
N VAL A 346 0.92 -22.38 10.56
CA VAL A 346 0.71 -22.04 9.15
C VAL A 346 1.60 -20.86 8.82
N GLN A 347 2.28 -20.91 7.69
CA GLN A 347 3.05 -19.78 7.17
C GLN A 347 2.17 -19.01 6.19
N TYR A 348 2.19 -17.69 6.31
CA TYR A 348 1.44 -16.80 5.43
C TYR A 348 2.38 -15.90 4.64
N SER A 349 1.91 -15.50 3.46
CA SER A 349 2.46 -14.41 2.67
C SER A 349 1.32 -13.61 2.04
N THR A 350 1.77 -12.64 1.25
CA THR A 350 1.07 -11.47 0.75
C THR A 350 0.63 -10.58 1.90
N PHE A 351 1.60 -9.84 2.46
CA PHE A 351 1.34 -8.87 3.53
C PHE A 351 1.47 -7.44 2.99
N SER A 352 0.33 -6.80 2.69
CA SER A 352 0.27 -5.39 2.27
C SER A 352 0.34 -4.46 3.47
N LEU A 353 1.51 -4.39 4.11
CA LEU A 353 1.63 -3.83 5.47
C LEU A 353 1.48 -2.32 5.55
N TRP A 354 1.71 -1.58 4.45
CA TRP A 354 1.44 -0.15 4.40
C TRP A 354 -0.05 0.16 4.52
N ASP A 355 -0.90 -0.74 4.04
CA ASP A 355 -2.36 -0.59 4.04
C ASP A 355 -2.95 -1.23 5.29
N THR A 356 -2.70 -2.53 5.45
CA THR A 356 -3.43 -3.41 6.37
C THR A 356 -3.21 -3.09 7.84
N PHE A 357 -2.10 -2.44 8.22
CA PHE A 357 -1.86 -2.07 9.62
C PHE A 357 -2.94 -1.12 10.16
N ARG A 358 -3.60 -0.35 9.28
CA ARG A 358 -4.49 0.77 9.61
C ARG A 358 -5.84 0.30 10.13
N ALA A 359 -6.48 -0.66 9.47
CA ALA A 359 -7.81 -1.16 9.84
C ALA A 359 -7.92 -2.69 9.82
N TRP A 360 -7.35 -3.35 8.81
CA TRP A 360 -7.45 -4.81 8.64
C TRP A 360 -6.80 -5.58 9.81
N ASN A 361 -5.54 -5.27 10.15
CA ASN A 361 -4.86 -5.92 11.28
C ASN A 361 -5.59 -5.65 12.62
N PRO A 362 -6.01 -4.40 12.94
CA PRO A 362 -6.86 -4.14 14.11
C PRO A 362 -8.15 -4.97 14.15
N LEU A 363 -8.83 -5.17 13.02
CA LEU A 363 -10.01 -6.04 12.95
C LEU A 363 -9.65 -7.47 13.32
N MET A 364 -8.57 -8.03 12.77
CA MET A 364 -8.13 -9.40 13.06
C MET A 364 -7.77 -9.60 14.53
N THR A 365 -7.29 -8.57 15.25
CA THR A 365 -7.07 -8.68 16.70
C THR A 365 -8.35 -8.92 17.52
N LEU A 366 -9.52 -8.58 16.98
CA LEU A 366 -10.82 -8.82 17.63
C LEU A 366 -11.35 -10.22 17.32
N ILE A 367 -11.15 -10.73 16.10
CA ILE A 367 -11.86 -11.92 15.61
C ILE A 367 -10.97 -13.15 15.38
N ASP A 368 -9.66 -13.00 15.11
CA ASP A 368 -8.76 -14.13 14.87
C ASP A 368 -7.33 -13.90 15.39
N THR A 369 -7.12 -14.11 16.68
CA THR A 369 -5.78 -14.03 17.28
C THR A 369 -4.85 -15.17 16.84
N THR A 370 -5.37 -16.25 16.25
CA THR A 370 -4.52 -17.35 15.75
C THR A 370 -3.83 -16.91 14.48
N LEU A 371 -4.58 -16.32 13.54
CA LEU A 371 -4.04 -15.69 12.34
C LEU A 371 -3.00 -14.64 12.69
N VAL A 372 -3.32 -13.70 13.60
CA VAL A 372 -2.38 -12.65 14.04
C VAL A 372 -1.06 -13.23 14.53
N ASN A 373 -1.09 -14.30 15.34
CA ASN A 373 0.13 -14.95 15.80
C ASN A 373 0.89 -15.64 14.67
N ASN A 374 0.21 -16.31 13.74
CA ASN A 374 0.86 -16.95 12.61
C ASN A 374 1.54 -15.92 11.71
N MET A 375 0.87 -14.80 11.40
CA MET A 375 1.46 -13.68 10.64
C MET A 375 2.73 -13.14 11.31
N ILE A 376 2.70 -12.85 12.60
CA ILE A 376 3.87 -12.31 13.31
C ILE A 376 5.02 -13.34 13.30
N ASN A 377 4.73 -14.63 13.47
CA ASN A 377 5.77 -15.66 13.34
C ASN A 377 6.33 -15.72 11.90
N SER A 378 5.51 -15.52 10.87
CA SER A 378 5.98 -15.38 9.49
C SER A 378 6.89 -14.16 9.32
N PHE A 379 6.57 -13.01 9.93
CA PHE A 379 7.46 -11.83 9.90
C PHE A 379 8.82 -12.11 10.53
N LEU A 380 8.84 -12.84 11.65
CA LEU A 380 10.09 -13.20 12.33
C LEU A 380 10.92 -14.20 11.52
N ASP A 381 10.28 -15.12 10.81
CA ASP A 381 10.97 -16.04 9.88
C ASP A 381 11.58 -15.29 8.67
N ILE A 382 10.84 -14.31 8.13
CA ILE A 382 11.36 -13.41 7.09
C ILE A 382 12.57 -12.66 7.61
N TYR A 383 12.48 -12.04 8.79
CA TYR A 383 13.61 -11.34 9.44
C TYR A 383 14.82 -12.25 9.64
N GLU A 384 14.64 -13.50 10.06
CA GLU A 384 15.74 -14.46 10.18
C GLU A 384 16.44 -14.73 8.84
N SER A 385 15.68 -14.73 7.75
CA SER A 385 16.16 -15.07 6.41
C SER A 385 16.78 -13.89 5.67
N SER A 386 16.20 -12.69 5.82
CA SER A 386 16.57 -11.47 5.07
C SER A 386 17.40 -10.48 5.89
N GLY A 387 17.31 -10.52 7.23
CA GLY A 387 17.91 -9.54 8.14
C GLY A 387 17.09 -8.26 8.37
N GLU A 388 15.87 -8.18 7.84
CA GLU A 388 14.93 -7.06 7.99
C GLU A 388 13.49 -7.60 8.07
N LEU A 389 12.63 -6.99 8.89
CA LEU A 389 11.20 -7.31 8.90
C LEU A 389 10.57 -7.02 7.53
N PRO A 390 9.50 -7.75 7.16
CA PRO A 390 8.84 -7.54 5.87
C PRO A 390 8.30 -6.12 5.70
N ILE A 391 8.33 -5.64 4.46
CA ILE A 391 7.69 -4.40 4.01
C ILE A 391 6.47 -4.74 3.14
N TRP A 392 6.68 -5.43 2.02
CA TRP A 392 5.68 -6.12 1.19
C TRP A 392 6.22 -7.48 0.71
N PRO A 393 6.05 -8.54 1.49
CA PRO A 393 6.43 -9.86 1.04
C PRO A 393 5.33 -10.45 0.14
N LEU A 394 5.76 -11.03 -0.97
CA LEU A 394 4.94 -11.79 -1.91
C LEU A 394 5.61 -13.14 -2.16
N SER A 395 4.83 -14.23 -2.12
CA SER A 395 5.37 -15.58 -2.25
C SER A 395 6.50 -15.80 -1.24
N ALA A 396 7.72 -16.09 -1.70
CA ALA A 396 8.94 -16.19 -0.90
C ALA A 396 9.94 -15.05 -1.18
N GLY A 397 9.48 -13.88 -1.61
CA GLY A 397 10.29 -12.72 -1.92
C GLY A 397 9.79 -11.45 -1.22
N GLU A 398 10.62 -10.40 -1.24
CA GLU A 398 10.29 -9.06 -0.73
C GLU A 398 10.29 -8.08 -1.90
N THR A 399 9.22 -7.30 -2.05
CA THR A 399 9.11 -6.32 -3.13
C THR A 399 9.69 -4.96 -2.74
N GLY A 400 9.73 -4.65 -1.44
CA GLY A 400 10.13 -3.35 -0.91
C GLY A 400 9.04 -2.28 -0.94
N THR A 401 7.80 -2.65 -1.24
CA THR A 401 6.64 -1.76 -1.37
C THR A 401 5.88 -1.56 -0.03
N MET A 402 5.34 -0.42 0.35
CA MET A 402 5.51 0.94 -0.16
C MET A 402 6.67 1.62 0.59
N ILE A 403 6.34 2.29 1.70
CA ILE A 403 7.24 3.01 2.61
C ILE A 403 7.00 2.54 4.06
N GLY A 404 7.65 3.16 5.04
CA GLY A 404 7.50 2.76 6.45
C GLY A 404 8.22 1.45 6.79
N TYR A 405 7.99 0.96 8.00
CA TYR A 405 8.36 -0.38 8.44
C TYR A 405 7.24 -0.98 9.31
N HIS A 406 6.02 -0.93 8.78
CA HIS A 406 4.77 -1.15 9.51
C HIS A 406 4.54 -2.55 10.09
N ALA A 407 5.39 -3.53 9.78
CA ALA A 407 5.46 -4.76 10.56
C ALA A 407 5.58 -4.47 12.07
N VAL A 408 6.29 -3.39 12.45
CA VAL A 408 6.43 -2.98 13.85
C VAL A 408 5.10 -2.53 14.47
N SER A 409 4.20 -1.91 13.69
CA SER A 409 2.86 -1.53 14.13
C SER A 409 2.03 -2.77 14.44
N VAL A 410 2.02 -3.77 13.55
CA VAL A 410 1.26 -5.02 13.74
C VAL A 410 1.77 -5.81 14.96
N ILE A 411 3.09 -5.91 15.11
CA ILE A 411 3.72 -6.57 16.27
C ILE A 411 3.37 -5.83 17.56
N ALA A 412 3.55 -4.52 17.59
CA ALA A 412 3.30 -3.71 18.77
C ALA A 412 1.81 -3.71 19.15
N ASP A 413 0.89 -3.62 18.19
CA ASP A 413 -0.56 -3.67 18.46
C ASP A 413 -0.99 -5.01 19.05
N ALA A 414 -0.53 -6.12 18.45
CA ALA A 414 -0.75 -7.46 19.02
C ALA A 414 -0.15 -7.56 20.44
N TYR A 415 1.06 -7.02 20.62
CA TYR A 415 1.69 -6.97 21.93
C TYR A 415 0.84 -6.13 22.90
N MET A 416 0.49 -4.89 22.63
CA MET A 416 -0.28 -4.09 23.57
C MET A 416 -1.65 -4.69 23.93
N LYS A 417 -2.23 -5.53 23.06
CA LYS A 417 -3.51 -6.24 23.25
C LYS A 417 -3.43 -7.60 23.96
N GLY A 418 -2.25 -8.03 24.39
CA GLY A 418 -2.07 -9.32 25.10
C GLY A 418 -1.92 -10.55 24.20
N ILE A 419 -1.80 -10.37 22.88
CA ILE A 419 -1.54 -11.44 21.92
C ILE A 419 -0.02 -11.73 21.95
N ARG A 420 0.38 -12.94 22.37
CA ARG A 420 1.78 -13.28 22.74
C ARG A 420 2.28 -14.62 22.18
N GLY A 421 1.66 -15.16 21.14
CA GLY A 421 2.02 -16.45 20.54
C GLY A 421 3.28 -16.42 19.67
N PHE A 422 4.22 -15.51 19.94
CA PHE A 422 5.47 -15.28 19.22
C PHE A 422 6.59 -14.87 20.20
N ASP A 423 7.85 -14.94 19.76
CA ASP A 423 9.00 -14.53 20.58
C ASP A 423 9.09 -13.00 20.65
N ALA A 424 8.71 -12.44 21.80
CA ALA A 424 8.64 -11.00 22.01
C ALA A 424 10.02 -10.32 22.07
N GLU A 425 11.04 -10.98 22.62
CA GLU A 425 12.40 -10.40 22.70
C GLU A 425 13.00 -10.33 21.29
N LYS A 426 12.83 -11.41 20.51
CA LYS A 426 13.23 -11.42 19.11
C LYS A 426 12.44 -10.41 18.27
N ALA A 427 11.14 -10.27 18.53
CA ALA A 427 10.33 -9.29 17.82
C ALA A 427 10.81 -7.86 18.08
N LEU A 428 11.08 -7.49 19.33
CA LEU A 428 11.62 -6.16 19.64
C LEU A 428 13.00 -5.93 19.01
N GLU A 429 13.87 -6.95 19.02
CA GLU A 429 15.16 -6.91 18.31
C GLU A 429 14.96 -6.63 16.81
N ALA A 430 14.09 -7.41 16.15
CA ALA A 430 13.79 -7.28 14.73
C ALA A 430 13.22 -5.90 14.37
N MET A 431 12.33 -5.36 15.22
CA MET A 431 11.77 -4.02 15.05
C MET A 431 12.87 -2.94 15.10
N VAL A 432 13.78 -3.04 16.09
CA VAL A 432 14.90 -2.11 16.24
C VAL A 432 15.82 -2.16 15.03
N VAL A 433 16.25 -3.37 14.62
CA VAL A 433 17.17 -3.57 13.49
C VAL A 433 16.57 -3.03 12.18
N SER A 434 15.29 -3.30 11.93
CA SER A 434 14.61 -2.89 10.69
C SER A 434 14.48 -1.36 10.60
N SER A 435 14.10 -0.71 11.71
CA SER A 435 13.98 0.75 11.75
C SER A 435 15.29 1.51 11.50
N GLU A 436 16.44 0.85 11.74
CA GLU A 436 17.77 1.46 11.58
C GLU A 436 18.37 1.26 10.18
N LYS A 437 17.85 0.31 9.40
CA LYS A 437 18.42 -0.06 8.09
C LYS A 437 17.52 0.27 6.90
N ASN A 438 16.25 0.61 7.14
CA ASN A 438 15.29 0.91 6.09
C ASN A 438 15.84 1.93 5.06
N LYS A 439 15.83 1.53 3.79
CA LYS A 439 16.50 2.26 2.69
C LYS A 439 15.75 3.52 2.23
N LYS A 440 14.53 3.75 2.70
CA LYS A 440 13.68 4.92 2.38
C LYS A 440 14.02 6.18 3.20
N GLY A 441 15.20 6.21 3.84
CA GLY A 441 15.77 7.42 4.45
C GLY A 441 15.99 7.35 5.97
N ALA A 442 16.05 6.15 6.56
CA ALA A 442 16.29 5.97 7.99
C ALA A 442 17.62 6.61 8.44
N ASP A 443 18.66 6.57 7.61
CA ASP A 443 19.95 7.20 7.84
C ASP A 443 19.83 8.71 8.10
N TYR A 444 19.16 9.44 7.22
CA TYR A 444 18.91 10.87 7.37
C TYR A 444 17.94 11.16 8.52
N TYR A 445 16.88 10.37 8.65
CA TYR A 445 15.90 10.52 9.72
C TYR A 445 16.55 10.40 11.11
N ILE A 446 17.45 9.43 11.30
CA ILE A 446 18.18 9.21 12.55
C ILE A 446 19.23 10.31 12.78
N GLN A 447 20.00 10.65 11.75
CA GLN A 447 21.11 11.59 11.88
C GLN A 447 20.64 13.04 12.06
N ASN A 448 19.63 13.45 11.28
CA ASN A 448 19.23 14.85 11.15
C ASN A 448 17.89 15.15 11.84
N GLY A 449 17.12 14.12 12.21
CA GLY A 449 15.74 14.27 12.68
C GLY A 449 14.74 14.61 11.57
N PHE A 450 15.17 14.63 10.31
CA PHE A 450 14.32 14.76 9.13
C PHE A 450 14.98 14.15 7.89
N ILE A 451 14.18 13.88 6.85
CA ILE A 451 14.65 13.36 5.57
C ILE A 451 14.73 14.52 4.56
N PRO A 452 15.90 14.84 3.99
CA PRO A 452 16.03 15.91 3.01
C PRO A 452 15.36 15.58 1.67
N SER A 453 14.39 16.39 1.24
CA SER A 453 13.63 16.20 -0.01
C SER A 453 14.47 16.34 -1.27
N ASN A 454 15.51 17.18 -1.23
CA ASN A 454 16.48 17.34 -2.30
C ASN A 454 17.50 16.19 -2.38
N ILE A 455 17.34 15.14 -1.57
CA ILE A 455 18.19 13.94 -1.58
C ILE A 455 17.34 12.68 -1.72
N LYS A 456 16.25 12.55 -0.94
CA LYS A 456 15.37 11.38 -0.93
C LYS A 456 13.94 11.79 -1.32
N LYS A 457 13.32 10.97 -2.17
CA LYS A 457 11.89 11.05 -2.45
C LYS A 457 11.09 10.65 -1.21
N GLU A 458 9.79 10.97 -1.24
CA GLU A 458 8.81 10.55 -0.23
C GLU A 458 9.16 11.04 1.19
N SER A 459 10.01 12.07 1.26
CA SER A 459 10.67 12.51 2.49
C SER A 459 9.71 12.85 3.63
N ILE A 460 8.52 13.38 3.33
CA ILE A 460 7.54 13.74 4.34
C ILE A 460 6.73 12.52 4.76
N SER A 461 6.23 11.75 3.79
CA SER A 461 5.48 10.52 4.06
C SER A 461 6.29 9.54 4.90
N CYS A 462 7.52 9.21 4.47
CA CYS A 462 8.42 8.34 5.23
C CYS A 462 8.68 8.86 6.64
N LEU A 463 8.93 10.17 6.82
CA LEU A 463 9.22 10.73 8.13
C LEU A 463 8.03 10.64 9.08
N LEU A 464 6.83 10.97 8.61
CA LEU A 464 5.61 10.93 9.41
C LEU A 464 5.27 9.49 9.82
N GLU A 465 5.43 8.55 8.89
CA GLU A 465 5.19 7.12 9.15
C GLU A 465 6.26 6.49 10.04
N PHE A 466 7.54 6.82 9.84
CA PHE A 466 8.62 6.41 10.75
C PHE A 466 8.39 6.95 12.17
N ALA A 467 7.87 8.17 12.31
CA ALA A 467 7.56 8.73 13.62
C ALA A 467 6.46 7.95 14.36
N TYR A 468 5.47 7.43 13.64
CA TYR A 468 4.45 6.53 14.19
C TYR A 468 5.04 5.14 14.50
N ASP A 469 5.77 4.55 13.57
CA ASP A 469 6.39 3.23 13.76
C ASP A 469 7.39 3.22 14.94
N ASP A 470 8.13 4.32 15.14
CA ASP A 470 8.98 4.51 16.31
C ASP A 470 8.20 4.57 17.61
N TRP A 471 7.04 5.21 17.59
CA TRP A 471 6.16 5.21 18.76
C TRP A 471 5.69 3.78 19.09
N CYS A 472 5.37 2.96 18.09
CA CYS A 472 5.04 1.54 18.29
C CYS A 472 6.18 0.76 18.96
N ILE A 473 7.43 0.96 18.51
CA ILE A 473 8.63 0.37 19.14
C ILE A 473 8.77 0.85 20.58
N ALA A 474 8.62 2.15 20.83
CA ALA A 474 8.70 2.73 22.16
C ALA A 474 7.65 2.14 23.10
N ARG A 475 6.40 1.97 22.64
CA ARG A 475 5.31 1.40 23.44
C ARG A 475 5.59 -0.04 23.86
N MET A 476 6.02 -0.88 22.92
CA MET A 476 6.38 -2.27 23.23
C MET A 476 7.59 -2.33 24.17
N ALA A 477 8.63 -1.53 23.91
CA ALA A 477 9.82 -1.45 24.76
C ALA A 477 9.47 -1.02 26.20
N GLN A 478 8.55 -0.06 26.36
CA GLN A 478 8.08 0.37 27.67
C GLN A 478 7.39 -0.76 28.43
N GLU A 479 6.46 -1.47 27.78
CA GLU A 479 5.77 -2.62 28.38
C GLU A 479 6.74 -3.76 28.75
N MET A 480 7.81 -3.93 27.97
CA MET A 480 8.89 -4.87 28.24
C MET A 480 9.95 -4.39 29.23
N SER A 481 9.79 -3.18 29.81
CA SER A 481 10.77 -2.55 30.71
C SER A 481 12.18 -2.41 30.08
N LYS A 482 12.25 -2.07 28.79
CA LYS A 482 13.49 -1.82 28.03
C LYS A 482 13.73 -0.30 27.89
N ASP A 483 14.04 0.34 29.02
CA ASP A 483 14.05 1.81 29.14
C ASP A 483 14.94 2.52 28.10
N ASP A 484 16.14 1.99 27.80
CA ASP A 484 17.05 2.61 26.83
C ASP A 484 16.43 2.66 25.41
N ILE A 485 15.74 1.58 25.02
CA ILE A 485 15.02 1.52 23.74
C ILE A 485 13.82 2.47 23.79
N TYR A 486 13.03 2.43 24.87
CA TYR A 486 11.90 3.33 25.03
C TYR A 486 12.30 4.81 24.87
N GLN A 487 13.34 5.27 25.59
CA GLN A 487 13.78 6.66 25.57
C GLN A 487 14.27 7.09 24.18
N LYS A 488 15.04 6.23 23.50
CA LYS A 488 15.51 6.49 22.14
C LYS A 488 14.34 6.67 21.17
N TYR A 489 13.41 5.72 21.16
CA TYR A 489 12.35 5.68 20.17
C TYR A 489 11.23 6.68 20.46
N ILE A 490 10.91 6.96 21.72
CA ILE A 490 9.92 8.01 22.06
C ILE A 490 10.43 9.42 21.78
N GLN A 491 11.74 9.64 21.79
CA GLN A 491 12.34 10.89 21.34
C GLN A 491 12.26 11.01 19.81
N ARG A 492 12.55 9.92 19.09
CA ARG A 492 12.55 9.86 17.64
C ARG A 492 11.13 9.97 17.05
N SER A 493 10.12 9.40 17.72
CA SER A 493 8.71 9.52 17.35
C SER A 493 8.16 10.97 17.33
N GLN A 494 8.90 11.93 17.88
CA GLN A 494 8.54 13.35 17.86
C GLN A 494 9.16 14.11 16.67
N ASN A 495 9.84 13.43 15.75
CA ASN A 495 10.50 14.05 14.60
C ASN A 495 9.54 14.71 13.60
N TYR A 496 8.24 14.36 13.60
CA TYR A 496 7.21 15.05 12.80
C TYR A 496 7.19 16.58 13.04
N ILE A 497 7.53 17.02 14.26
CA ILE A 497 7.62 18.45 14.63
C ILE A 497 8.68 19.16 13.79
N ASN A 498 9.76 18.47 13.40
CA ASN A 498 10.88 19.08 12.68
C ASN A 498 10.53 19.48 11.25
N VAL A 499 9.46 18.94 10.67
CA VAL A 499 9.00 19.24 9.31
C VAL A 499 7.66 19.96 9.25
N PHE A 500 7.11 20.39 10.39
CA PHE A 500 5.93 21.23 10.41
C PHE A 500 6.28 22.70 10.16
N ASP A 501 5.76 23.28 9.09
CA ASP A 501 5.90 24.70 8.77
C ASP A 501 4.71 25.48 9.34
N GLY A 502 4.92 26.19 10.45
CA GLY A 502 3.87 26.96 11.12
C GLY A 502 3.31 28.12 10.29
N ASN A 503 4.00 28.58 9.24
CA ASN A 503 3.51 29.61 8.35
C ASN A 503 2.40 29.09 7.43
N THR A 504 2.59 27.89 6.89
CA THR A 504 1.65 27.24 5.96
C THR A 504 0.68 26.30 6.67
N LYS A 505 1.02 25.85 7.88
CA LYS A 505 0.31 24.81 8.66
C LYS A 505 0.22 23.48 7.90
N PHE A 506 1.33 23.09 7.26
CA PHE A 506 1.54 21.81 6.61
C PHE A 506 2.86 21.20 7.08
N PHE A 507 2.96 19.88 6.98
CA PHE A 507 4.27 19.22 6.97
C PHE A 507 4.90 19.48 5.61
N ARG A 508 6.06 20.14 5.57
CA ARG A 508 6.66 20.67 4.35
C ARG A 508 8.07 20.10 4.15
N PRO A 509 8.43 19.72 2.90
CA PRO A 509 9.77 19.21 2.61
C PRO A 509 10.88 20.21 2.97
N LYS A 510 11.96 19.69 3.56
CA LYS A 510 13.17 20.43 3.92
C LYS A 510 14.35 19.98 3.07
N ARG A 511 15.19 20.93 2.71
CA ARG A 511 16.50 20.66 2.13
C ARG A 511 17.49 20.24 3.20
N MET A 512 18.61 19.67 2.76
CA MET A 512 19.72 19.27 3.65
C MET A 512 20.29 20.45 4.47
N ASP A 513 20.14 21.68 3.99
CA ASP A 513 20.55 22.90 4.70
C ASP A 513 19.59 23.30 5.85
N GLY A 514 18.47 22.59 6.01
CA GLY A 514 17.44 22.82 7.03
C GLY A 514 16.33 23.81 6.65
N ASN A 515 16.45 24.50 5.50
CA ASN A 515 15.42 25.40 4.97
C ASN A 515 14.34 24.62 4.20
N TRP A 516 13.18 25.23 4.01
CA TRP A 516 12.05 24.64 3.30
C TRP A 516 12.25 24.66 1.77
N GLU A 517 11.73 23.65 1.07
CA GLU A 517 11.62 23.69 -0.40
C GLU A 517 10.66 24.79 -0.85
N THR A 518 11.03 25.54 -1.89
CA THR A 518 10.22 26.66 -2.43
C THR A 518 10.25 26.68 -3.96
N PRO A 519 9.11 26.95 -4.65
CA PRO A 519 7.78 27.21 -4.09
C PRO A 519 7.16 25.96 -3.45
N PHE A 520 6.15 26.16 -2.59
CA PHE A 520 5.37 25.08 -2.01
C PHE A 520 3.94 25.13 -2.54
N ASN A 521 3.49 24.03 -3.13
CA ASN A 521 2.13 23.85 -3.63
C ASN A 521 1.48 22.65 -2.93
N PRO A 522 0.47 22.85 -2.07
CA PRO A 522 -0.09 21.77 -1.26
C PRO A 522 -1.01 20.82 -2.04
N ILE A 523 -1.46 21.19 -3.25
CA ILE A 523 -2.35 20.37 -4.11
C ILE A 523 -1.60 19.62 -5.22
N GLU A 524 -0.26 19.71 -5.25
CA GLU A 524 0.56 19.02 -6.23
C GLU A 524 0.92 17.61 -5.76
N VAL A 525 0.74 16.62 -6.64
CA VAL A 525 1.35 15.30 -6.48
C VAL A 525 2.86 15.49 -6.63
N GLY A 526 3.57 15.45 -5.50
CA GLY A 526 4.94 15.94 -5.41
C GLY A 526 5.93 14.88 -4.96
N ARG A 527 7.22 15.12 -5.26
CA ARG A 527 8.36 14.25 -4.89
C ARG A 527 8.38 13.87 -3.39
N ALA A 528 7.81 14.70 -2.51
CA ALA A 528 7.92 14.55 -1.07
C ALA A 528 6.83 13.68 -0.41
N TYR A 529 5.76 13.35 -1.14
CA TYR A 529 4.60 12.63 -0.62
C TYR A 529 4.36 11.36 -1.43
N THR A 530 4.16 10.22 -0.75
CA THR A 530 3.83 8.94 -1.38
C THR A 530 2.35 8.91 -1.74
N GLU A 531 2.05 8.72 -3.03
CA GLU A 531 0.70 8.59 -3.60
C GLU A 531 -0.32 9.66 -3.17
N ALA A 532 0.16 10.85 -2.82
CA ALA A 532 -0.66 11.87 -2.21
C ALA A 532 -0.13 13.27 -2.50
N THR A 533 -0.94 14.26 -2.15
CA THR A 533 -0.53 15.66 -2.01
C THR A 533 -0.22 15.97 -0.54
N ALA A 534 0.20 17.21 -0.27
CA ALA A 534 0.42 17.66 1.11
C ALA A 534 -0.86 17.63 1.96
N TRP A 535 -2.05 17.67 1.34
CA TRP A 535 -3.33 17.64 2.05
C TRP A 535 -3.62 16.33 2.76
N GLN A 536 -3.39 15.19 2.11
CA GLN A 536 -3.71 13.89 2.72
C GLN A 536 -2.73 13.55 3.85
N TYR A 537 -1.44 13.86 3.69
CA TYR A 537 -0.43 13.69 4.76
C TYR A 537 -0.48 14.77 5.85
N ARG A 538 -1.25 15.84 5.68
CA ARG A 538 -1.36 16.97 6.62
C ARG A 538 -1.74 16.52 8.05
N PHE A 539 -2.38 15.36 8.17
CA PHE A 539 -2.95 14.87 9.42
C PHE A 539 -2.38 13.53 9.88
N PHE A 540 -1.28 13.04 9.27
CA PHE A 540 -0.70 11.74 9.63
C PHE A 540 0.25 11.84 10.85
N VAL A 541 -0.34 11.99 12.05
CA VAL A 541 0.35 11.87 13.34
C VAL A 541 -0.57 11.13 14.33
N PRO A 542 -0.95 9.87 14.04
CA PRO A 542 -1.98 9.17 14.80
C PRO A 542 -1.58 8.94 16.27
N HIS A 543 -0.29 8.81 16.58
CA HIS A 543 0.22 8.63 17.94
C HIS A 543 0.22 9.89 18.80
N ASP A 544 0.10 11.08 18.19
CA ASP A 544 0.14 12.35 18.91
C ASP A 544 -0.73 13.45 18.29
N VAL A 545 -2.02 13.16 18.12
CA VAL A 545 -3.00 14.12 17.57
C VAL A 545 -3.08 15.40 18.42
N SER A 546 -3.00 15.28 19.75
CA SER A 546 -2.97 16.44 20.64
C SER A 546 -1.72 17.32 20.43
N GLY A 547 -0.54 16.72 20.29
CA GLY A 547 0.68 17.44 19.94
C GLY A 547 0.60 18.10 18.56
N MET A 548 0.02 17.40 17.57
CA MET A 548 -0.25 17.96 16.25
C MET A 548 -1.21 19.16 16.32
N ALA A 549 -2.33 19.06 17.04
CA ALA A 549 -3.28 20.17 17.17
C ALA A 549 -2.64 21.44 17.75
N GLN A 550 -1.69 21.29 18.68
CA GLN A 550 -0.92 22.42 19.22
C GLN A 550 0.00 23.06 18.19
N LEU A 551 0.60 22.28 17.26
CA LEU A 551 1.37 22.82 16.14
C LEU A 551 0.51 23.71 15.23
N PHE A 552 -0.78 23.38 15.04
CA PHE A 552 -1.70 24.20 14.24
C PHE A 552 -2.10 25.52 14.91
N GLY A 553 -1.78 25.69 16.20
CA GLY A 553 -2.16 26.84 17.02
C GLY A 553 -3.21 26.51 18.09
N GLY A 554 -3.53 25.22 18.28
CA GLY A 554 -4.49 24.73 19.28
C GLY A 554 -5.79 24.21 18.65
N LYS A 555 -6.72 23.82 19.53
CA LYS A 555 -7.97 23.12 19.21
C LYS A 555 -8.78 23.77 18.08
N GLU A 556 -9.08 25.07 18.17
CA GLU A 556 -9.95 25.77 17.21
C GLU A 556 -9.31 25.90 15.81
N GLU A 557 -8.00 26.15 15.75
CA GLU A 557 -7.26 26.21 14.49
C GLU A 557 -7.17 24.84 13.83
N PHE A 558 -7.02 23.78 14.64
CA PHE A 558 -7.02 22.42 14.14
C PHE A 558 -8.40 21.98 13.63
N ILE A 559 -9.48 22.33 14.31
CA ILE A 559 -10.86 22.12 13.81
C ILE A 559 -11.06 22.80 12.46
N THR A 560 -10.60 24.05 12.31
CA THR A 560 -10.68 24.78 11.04
C THR A 560 -9.88 24.08 9.94
N ALA A 561 -8.72 23.52 10.27
CA ALA A 561 -7.93 22.73 9.34
C ALA A 561 -8.64 21.43 8.92
N LEU A 562 -9.26 20.71 9.86
CA LEU A 562 -10.07 19.53 9.56
C LEU A 562 -11.28 19.88 8.69
N ASP A 563 -11.99 20.98 8.97
CA ASP A 563 -13.12 21.42 8.14
C ASP A 563 -12.66 21.71 6.70
N SER A 564 -11.45 22.26 6.54
CA SER A 564 -10.91 22.64 5.23
C SER A 564 -10.67 21.45 4.30
N ILE A 565 -10.22 20.29 4.80
CA ILE A 565 -9.94 19.16 3.91
C ILE A 565 -11.20 18.63 3.22
N PHE A 566 -12.37 18.72 3.86
CA PHE A 566 -13.64 18.26 3.30
C PHE A 566 -14.39 19.32 2.47
N THR A 567 -13.87 20.56 2.42
CA THR A 567 -14.61 21.71 1.86
C THR A 567 -13.84 22.51 0.79
N VAL A 568 -12.52 22.47 0.79
CA VAL A 568 -11.68 23.03 -0.29
C VAL A 568 -12.00 22.30 -1.60
N GLU A 569 -11.88 22.98 -2.73
CA GLU A 569 -12.13 22.41 -4.06
C GLU A 569 -11.27 21.16 -4.30
N SER A 570 -11.85 20.15 -4.96
CA SER A 570 -11.21 18.89 -5.34
C SER A 570 -10.31 19.06 -6.57
N ASP A 571 -9.33 19.97 -6.46
CA ASP A 571 -8.33 20.21 -7.48
C ASP A 571 -7.00 19.59 -7.09
N ILE A 572 -6.39 18.83 -8.00
CA ILE A 572 -5.13 18.12 -7.81
C ILE A 572 -4.28 18.32 -9.05
N HIS A 573 -3.06 18.79 -8.84
CA HIS A 573 -2.11 19.04 -9.92
C HIS A 573 -1.17 17.85 -10.08
N GLY A 574 -1.21 17.20 -11.24
CA GLY A 574 -0.45 16.00 -11.55
C GLY A 574 -1.35 14.80 -11.80
N ASP A 575 -0.80 13.77 -12.43
CA ASP A 575 -1.53 12.55 -12.77
C ASP A 575 -1.12 11.43 -11.80
N LEU A 576 -2.06 10.98 -10.97
CA LEU A 576 -1.90 9.79 -10.13
C LEU A 576 -3.23 9.04 -10.10
N VAL A 577 -3.21 7.81 -10.58
CA VAL A 577 -4.44 7.01 -10.83
C VAL A 577 -5.12 6.56 -9.53
N ASP A 578 -4.36 6.47 -8.43
CA ASP A 578 -4.84 6.01 -7.12
C ASP A 578 -5.67 7.07 -6.37
N ILE A 579 -5.64 8.34 -6.83
CA ILE A 579 -6.38 9.42 -6.18
C ILE A 579 -7.84 9.40 -6.64
N THR A 580 -8.67 8.78 -5.83
CA THR A 580 -10.09 8.52 -6.12
C THR A 580 -10.98 8.73 -4.88
N GLY A 581 -12.29 8.87 -5.06
CA GLY A 581 -13.23 9.07 -3.94
C GLY A 581 -13.08 10.41 -3.22
N LEU A 582 -12.98 11.51 -3.98
CA LEU A 582 -12.73 12.86 -3.45
C LEU A 582 -13.95 13.46 -2.73
N ILE A 583 -13.72 13.96 -1.50
CA ILE A 583 -14.59 14.94 -0.83
C ILE A 583 -13.73 16.15 -0.46
N GLY A 584 -13.80 17.19 -1.27
CA GLY A 584 -12.81 18.26 -1.22
C GLY A 584 -11.41 17.72 -1.51
N GLN A 585 -10.48 17.86 -0.57
CA GLN A 585 -9.13 17.28 -0.64
C GLN A 585 -9.01 15.94 0.12
N TYR A 586 -10.07 15.44 0.75
CA TYR A 586 -10.07 14.08 1.30
C TYR A 586 -10.16 13.05 0.17
N VAL A 587 -9.34 12.01 0.20
CA VAL A 587 -9.28 10.94 -0.83
C VAL A 587 -9.62 9.62 -0.15
N HIS A 588 -10.78 9.01 -0.44
CA HIS A 588 -11.13 7.75 0.22
C HIS A 588 -10.46 6.53 -0.40
N GLY A 589 -10.17 6.54 -1.70
CA GLY A 589 -9.55 5.40 -2.37
C GLY A 589 -8.04 5.27 -2.11
N ASN A 590 -7.51 5.98 -1.11
CA ASN A 590 -6.12 5.88 -0.70
C ASN A 590 -5.97 6.11 0.82
N GLU A 591 -5.14 5.27 1.42
CA GLU A 591 -4.93 4.97 2.83
C GLU A 591 -4.52 6.15 3.74
N PRO A 592 -3.73 7.14 3.31
CA PRO A 592 -3.31 8.25 4.16
C PRO A 592 -4.49 9.05 4.72
N SER A 593 -5.67 8.97 4.10
CA SER A 593 -6.87 9.69 4.54
C SER A 593 -7.74 8.91 5.52
N HIS A 594 -7.57 7.59 5.65
CA HIS A 594 -8.53 6.69 6.30
C HIS A 594 -8.89 7.07 7.75
N HIS A 595 -7.97 7.67 8.49
CA HIS A 595 -8.17 8.07 9.88
C HIS A 595 -8.70 9.50 10.06
N ILE A 596 -8.68 10.36 9.03
CA ILE A 596 -8.88 11.81 9.16
C ILE A 596 -10.27 12.15 9.71
N ALA A 597 -11.32 11.44 9.28
CA ALA A 597 -12.69 11.66 9.72
C ALA A 597 -12.86 11.49 11.24
N TYR A 598 -12.03 10.66 11.87
CA TYR A 598 -12.05 10.37 13.30
C TYR A 598 -11.33 11.42 14.15
N LEU A 599 -10.58 12.35 13.52
CA LEU A 599 -9.80 13.34 14.26
C LEU A 599 -10.67 14.38 14.96
N TYR A 600 -11.96 14.53 14.60
CA TYR A 600 -12.87 15.39 15.37
C TYR A 600 -13.16 14.86 16.78
N ASP A 601 -13.06 13.55 17.01
CA ASP A 601 -13.21 12.94 18.35
C ASP A 601 -12.11 13.42 19.32
N TYR A 602 -10.92 13.74 18.79
CA TYR A 602 -9.77 14.22 19.57
C TYR A 602 -9.89 15.68 19.96
N VAL A 603 -10.72 16.44 19.25
CA VAL A 603 -10.95 17.87 19.45
C VAL A 603 -12.39 18.19 19.84
N GLY A 604 -13.06 17.24 20.49
CA GLY A 604 -14.36 17.46 21.13
C GLY A 604 -15.48 17.89 20.18
N GLN A 605 -15.45 17.43 18.92
CA GLN A 605 -16.55 17.58 17.96
C GLN A 605 -17.00 16.22 17.38
N PRO A 606 -17.30 15.22 18.22
CA PRO A 606 -17.56 13.84 17.76
C PRO A 606 -18.75 13.71 16.81
N TRP A 607 -19.70 14.66 16.84
CA TRP A 607 -20.81 14.69 15.87
C TRP A 607 -20.36 14.89 14.42
N LYS A 608 -19.22 15.56 14.18
CA LYS A 608 -18.63 15.70 12.84
C LYS A 608 -18.00 14.38 12.37
N THR A 609 -17.34 13.63 13.25
CA THR A 609 -16.88 12.27 12.94
C THR A 609 -18.05 11.40 12.51
N GLN A 610 -19.15 11.39 13.28
CA GLN A 610 -20.35 10.61 12.97
C GLN A 610 -20.97 10.98 11.62
N GLU A 611 -21.04 12.27 11.30
CA GLU A 611 -21.59 12.75 10.03
C GLU A 611 -20.70 12.35 8.84
N ILE A 612 -19.39 12.57 8.93
CA ILE A 612 -18.46 12.29 7.83
C ILE A 612 -18.31 10.79 7.61
N THR A 613 -18.15 9.97 8.65
CA THR A 613 -18.03 8.51 8.45
C THR A 613 -19.32 7.91 7.89
N ARG A 614 -20.50 8.42 8.32
CA ARG A 614 -21.79 8.03 7.75
C ARG A 614 -21.85 8.35 6.26
N ARG A 615 -21.39 9.54 5.88
CA ARG A 615 -21.34 9.98 4.48
C ARG A 615 -20.42 9.09 3.66
N LEU A 616 -19.21 8.81 4.15
CA LEU A 616 -18.23 7.96 3.48
C LEU A 616 -18.75 6.54 3.25
N LEU A 617 -19.38 5.91 4.26
CA LEU A 617 -20.00 4.59 4.12
C LEU A 617 -21.07 4.52 3.01
N HIS A 618 -21.72 5.65 2.68
CA HIS A 618 -22.76 5.73 1.66
C HIS A 618 -22.26 6.18 0.29
N GLU A 619 -21.25 7.06 0.24
CA GLU A 619 -20.75 7.64 -1.02
C GLU A 619 -19.59 6.83 -1.63
N MET A 620 -18.87 6.05 -0.82
CA MET A 620 -17.63 5.39 -1.24
C MET A 620 -17.76 3.87 -1.46
N TYR A 621 -18.91 3.30 -1.12
CA TYR A 621 -19.17 1.86 -1.22
C TYR A 621 -20.53 1.60 -1.87
N ALA A 622 -20.56 0.73 -2.88
CA ALA A 622 -21.79 0.38 -3.60
C ALA A 622 -21.86 -1.13 -3.92
N PRO A 623 -23.06 -1.72 -4.05
CA PRO A 623 -23.25 -3.13 -4.37
C PRO A 623 -23.12 -3.40 -5.88
N THR A 624 -22.06 -2.87 -6.50
CA THR A 624 -21.80 -2.93 -7.94
C THR A 624 -20.34 -3.29 -8.20
N PRO A 625 -19.97 -3.70 -9.43
CA PRO A 625 -18.58 -4.01 -9.76
C PRO A 625 -17.58 -2.88 -9.46
N GLU A 626 -17.98 -1.62 -9.67
CA GLU A 626 -17.22 -0.40 -9.36
C GLU A 626 -17.37 0.02 -7.87
N GLY A 627 -17.90 -0.86 -7.04
CA GLY A 627 -18.37 -0.56 -5.69
C GLY A 627 -17.29 -0.26 -4.66
N ILE A 628 -16.03 -0.45 -5.00
CA ILE A 628 -14.87 -0.04 -4.20
C ILE A 628 -14.21 1.11 -4.94
N ILE A 629 -14.12 2.26 -4.28
CA ILE A 629 -13.80 3.54 -4.93
C ILE A 629 -12.30 3.72 -5.22
N GLY A 630 -11.47 2.73 -4.97
CA GLY A 630 -10.02 2.68 -5.20
C GLY A 630 -9.57 1.22 -5.04
N ASN A 631 -8.27 0.98 -5.01
CA ASN A 631 -7.71 -0.35 -4.76
C ASN A 631 -8.33 -0.96 -3.49
N GLU A 632 -8.62 -2.26 -3.48
CA GLU A 632 -9.15 -2.92 -2.27
C GLU A 632 -8.07 -3.12 -1.19
N ASP A 633 -6.80 -3.13 -1.62
CA ASP A 633 -5.58 -3.21 -0.84
C ASP A 633 -5.58 -4.33 0.19
N CYS A 634 -5.78 -5.55 -0.30
CA CYS A 634 -5.66 -6.79 0.46
C CYS A 634 -6.55 -6.82 1.72
N GLY A 635 -7.77 -6.28 1.63
CA GLY A 635 -8.72 -6.22 2.73
C GLY A 635 -8.74 -4.89 3.48
N GLN A 636 -7.89 -3.91 3.16
CA GLN A 636 -7.78 -2.67 3.94
C GLN A 636 -9.03 -1.78 3.79
N MET A 637 -9.50 -1.55 2.56
CA MET A 637 -10.74 -0.81 2.31
C MET A 637 -11.94 -1.49 2.99
N SER A 638 -12.03 -2.80 2.85
CA SER A 638 -13.05 -3.62 3.49
C SER A 638 -12.95 -3.57 5.02
N GLY A 639 -11.75 -3.59 5.58
CA GLY A 639 -11.48 -3.47 7.02
C GLY A 639 -11.94 -2.12 7.57
N TRP A 640 -11.73 -1.03 6.82
CA TRP A 640 -12.26 0.28 7.16
C TRP A 640 -13.79 0.26 7.18
N TYR A 641 -14.44 -0.28 6.13
CA TYR A 641 -15.90 -0.38 6.05
C TYR A 641 -16.48 -1.17 7.23
N ILE A 642 -15.92 -2.36 7.51
CA ILE A 642 -16.38 -3.25 8.59
C ILE A 642 -16.32 -2.53 9.92
N LEU A 643 -15.15 -2.04 10.35
CA LEU A 643 -15.00 -1.38 11.64
C LEU A 643 -15.93 -0.16 11.76
N SER A 644 -15.91 0.72 10.76
CA SER A 644 -16.73 1.94 10.73
C SER A 644 -18.23 1.63 10.81
N SER A 645 -18.70 0.57 10.12
CA SER A 645 -20.09 0.13 10.14
C SER A 645 -20.53 -0.45 11.49
N LEU A 646 -19.59 -0.97 12.29
CA LEU A 646 -19.82 -1.38 13.68
C LEU A 646 -19.86 -0.19 14.64
N GLY A 647 -19.45 1.00 14.20
CA GLY A 647 -19.38 2.22 15.01
C GLY A 647 -18.07 2.37 15.77
N ILE A 648 -16.98 1.72 15.34
CA ILE A 648 -15.66 1.79 15.99
C ILE A 648 -14.54 1.89 14.96
N TYR A 649 -13.41 2.55 15.26
CA TYR A 649 -12.24 2.57 14.36
C TYR A 649 -10.92 2.73 15.12
N SER A 650 -9.87 2.00 14.73
CA SER A 650 -8.55 2.09 15.35
C SER A 650 -7.69 3.17 14.68
N VAL A 651 -7.81 4.42 15.12
CA VAL A 651 -7.02 5.55 14.57
C VAL A 651 -5.51 5.37 14.77
N CYS A 652 -5.11 4.78 15.90
CA CYS A 652 -3.72 4.56 16.27
C CYS A 652 -3.54 3.12 16.76
N PRO A 653 -3.34 2.14 15.85
CA PRO A 653 -2.97 0.78 16.24
C PRO A 653 -1.78 0.80 17.21
N GLY A 654 -1.83 -0.02 18.26
CA GLY A 654 -0.89 0.05 19.40
C GLY A 654 -1.36 0.89 20.60
N SER A 655 -2.40 1.72 20.44
CA SER A 655 -2.97 2.52 21.54
C SER A 655 -3.91 1.74 22.47
N ASN A 656 -4.40 0.58 22.00
CA ASN A 656 -5.49 -0.20 22.60
C ASN A 656 -6.86 0.50 22.61
N GLU A 657 -7.07 1.55 21.82
CA GLU A 657 -8.33 2.29 21.76
C GLU A 657 -8.94 2.29 20.36
N PHE A 658 -10.27 2.25 20.31
CA PHE A 658 -11.06 2.43 19.10
C PHE A 658 -11.92 3.69 19.27
N ALA A 659 -11.77 4.66 18.38
CA ALA A 659 -12.62 5.85 18.29
C ALA A 659 -14.07 5.44 18.00
N LEU A 660 -15.03 6.08 18.66
CA LEU A 660 -16.45 5.78 18.54
C LEU A 660 -17.08 6.59 17.41
N THR A 661 -17.75 5.90 16.49
CA THR A 661 -18.61 6.52 15.48
C THR A 661 -19.99 5.87 15.44
N THR A 662 -20.80 6.23 14.44
CA THR A 662 -22.20 5.81 14.29
C THR A 662 -22.34 4.44 13.62
N PRO A 663 -22.92 3.43 14.29
CA PRO A 663 -23.14 2.11 13.68
C PRO A 663 -24.12 2.16 12.50
N LEU A 664 -23.84 1.40 11.44
CA LEU A 664 -24.70 1.29 10.25
C LEU A 664 -25.93 0.39 10.49
N PHE A 665 -25.78 -0.66 11.28
CA PHE A 665 -26.79 -1.70 11.50
C PHE A 665 -27.51 -1.57 12.86
N GLU A 666 -28.76 -2.03 12.93
CA GLU A 666 -29.53 -2.05 14.19
C GLU A 666 -28.93 -3.02 15.20
N LYS A 667 -28.35 -4.11 14.70
CA LYS A 667 -27.64 -5.10 15.50
C LYS A 667 -26.46 -5.67 14.72
N ALA A 668 -25.32 -5.75 15.37
CA ALA A 668 -24.19 -6.58 14.95
C ALA A 668 -23.79 -7.53 16.09
N VAL A 669 -23.40 -8.75 15.77
CA VAL A 669 -22.91 -9.76 16.71
C VAL A 669 -21.52 -10.17 16.27
N VAL A 670 -20.53 -9.82 17.08
CA VAL A 670 -19.11 -10.14 16.86
C VAL A 670 -18.75 -11.32 17.76
N ASN A 671 -18.33 -12.41 17.15
CA ASN A 671 -17.73 -13.55 17.84
C ASN A 671 -16.24 -13.25 18.05
N LEU A 672 -15.90 -12.88 19.28
CA LEU A 672 -14.56 -12.43 19.64
C LEU A 672 -13.61 -13.62 19.72
N ALA A 673 -12.34 -13.38 19.40
CA ALA A 673 -11.29 -14.39 19.37
C ALA A 673 -11.07 -15.09 20.73
N ASN A 674 -11.48 -14.47 21.85
CA ASN A 674 -11.41 -15.07 23.18
C ASN A 674 -12.61 -15.98 23.52
N GLY A 675 -13.47 -16.28 22.54
CA GLY A 675 -14.65 -17.14 22.68
C GLY A 675 -15.88 -16.45 23.27
N LYS A 676 -15.81 -15.15 23.54
CA LYS A 676 -16.98 -14.35 23.96
C LYS A 676 -17.71 -13.77 22.76
N THR A 677 -18.90 -13.23 23.03
CA THR A 677 -19.70 -12.54 22.04
C THR A 677 -19.91 -11.10 22.46
N LEU A 678 -19.66 -10.15 21.54
CA LEU A 678 -20.04 -8.76 21.68
C LEU A 678 -21.25 -8.49 20.77
N THR A 679 -22.34 -8.01 21.36
CA THR A 679 -23.54 -7.58 20.63
C THR A 679 -23.59 -6.07 20.61
N ILE A 680 -23.45 -5.48 19.42
CA ILE A 680 -23.56 -4.04 19.19
C ILE A 680 -25.01 -3.74 18.79
N LEU A 681 -25.64 -2.76 19.43
CA LEU A 681 -27.04 -2.38 19.18
C LEU A 681 -27.16 -0.88 18.92
N ALA A 682 -27.99 -0.50 17.94
CA ALA A 682 -28.31 0.89 17.65
C ALA A 682 -29.81 1.07 17.35
N ASN A 683 -30.42 2.16 17.84
CA ASN A 683 -31.83 2.46 17.57
C ASN A 683 -32.01 3.23 16.25
N ASN A 684 -32.58 2.55 15.24
CA ASN A 684 -32.94 3.12 13.94
C ASN A 684 -31.79 3.91 13.26
N PRO A 685 -30.62 3.29 13.04
CA PRO A 685 -29.43 3.95 12.49
C PRO A 685 -29.61 4.45 11.05
N LYS A 686 -30.65 3.96 10.34
CA LYS A 686 -31.05 4.50 9.04
C LYS A 686 -31.50 5.96 9.10
N LYS A 687 -32.18 6.34 10.19
CA LYS A 687 -32.66 7.71 10.41
C LYS A 687 -31.72 8.50 11.32
N ASN A 688 -31.23 7.85 12.37
CA ASN A 688 -30.52 8.50 13.46
C ASN A 688 -29.01 8.32 13.27
N VAL A 689 -28.29 9.43 13.09
CA VAL A 689 -26.84 9.42 12.87
C VAL A 689 -26.08 9.68 14.17
N TYR A 690 -26.59 10.57 15.03
CA TYR A 690 -25.78 11.17 16.07
C TYR A 690 -25.88 10.44 17.42
N ILE A 691 -24.74 10.19 18.05
CA ILE A 691 -24.67 9.49 19.33
C ILE A 691 -25.09 10.43 20.47
N THR A 692 -26.08 10.00 21.24
CA THR A 692 -26.49 10.68 22.49
C THR A 692 -26.00 9.94 23.73
N LYS A 693 -25.85 8.62 23.66
CA LYS A 693 -25.37 7.76 24.76
C LYS A 693 -24.74 6.48 24.20
N VAL A 694 -23.70 5.99 24.86
CA VAL A 694 -23.11 4.66 24.62
C VAL A 694 -23.01 3.94 25.95
N GLU A 695 -23.35 2.64 25.98
CA GLU A 695 -23.28 1.82 27.19
C GLU A 695 -22.66 0.46 26.87
N LEU A 696 -21.69 0.02 27.68
CA LEU A 696 -21.21 -1.36 27.67
C LEU A 696 -21.74 -2.08 28.92
N ASN A 697 -22.52 -3.13 28.73
CA ASN A 697 -23.11 -3.93 29.81
C ASN A 697 -23.88 -3.06 30.84
N GLY A 698 -24.56 -2.02 30.34
CA GLY A 698 -25.32 -1.05 31.14
C GLY A 698 -24.47 0.01 31.85
N GLN A 699 -23.14 0.01 31.69
CA GLN A 699 -22.27 1.07 32.18
C GLN A 699 -22.04 2.13 31.10
N PRO A 700 -22.18 3.43 31.40
CA PRO A 700 -22.01 4.48 30.41
C PRO A 700 -20.56 4.60 29.93
N ILE A 701 -20.39 4.84 28.63
CA ILE A 701 -19.15 5.26 27.99
C ILE A 701 -19.32 6.72 27.56
N ASP A 702 -18.84 7.63 28.41
CA ASP A 702 -19.00 9.08 28.25
C ASP A 702 -17.83 9.73 27.47
N VAL A 703 -16.82 8.94 27.10
CA VAL A 703 -15.69 9.33 26.26
C VAL A 703 -15.94 9.01 24.77
N ASN A 704 -15.05 9.45 23.88
CA ASN A 704 -15.15 9.24 22.42
C ASN A 704 -14.42 7.99 21.92
N PHE A 705 -14.01 7.10 22.82
CA PHE A 705 -13.35 5.86 22.47
C PHE A 705 -13.86 4.69 23.33
N ILE A 706 -13.57 3.48 22.90
CA ILE A 706 -13.71 2.26 23.67
C ILE A 706 -12.40 1.49 23.62
N THR A 707 -11.97 0.94 24.75
CA THR A 707 -10.71 0.21 24.80
C THR A 707 -10.86 -1.21 24.25
N TYR A 708 -9.78 -1.79 23.75
CA TYR A 708 -9.72 -3.18 23.33
C TYR A 708 -10.15 -4.12 24.47
N ALA A 709 -9.69 -3.88 25.70
CA ALA A 709 -10.07 -4.69 26.86
C ALA A 709 -11.58 -4.68 27.08
N GLN A 710 -12.23 -3.51 27.00
CA GLN A 710 -13.68 -3.36 27.10
C GLN A 710 -14.42 -4.10 25.98
N LEU A 711 -13.95 -4.00 24.73
CA LEU A 711 -14.53 -4.79 23.63
C LEU A 711 -14.42 -6.29 23.91
N MET A 712 -13.25 -6.75 24.37
CA MET A 712 -12.98 -8.16 24.68
C MET A 712 -13.66 -8.66 25.97
N GLU A 713 -14.30 -7.77 26.76
CA GLU A 713 -15.20 -8.21 27.83
C GLU A 713 -16.43 -8.94 27.28
N GLY A 714 -16.84 -8.61 26.05
CA GLY A 714 -18.07 -9.09 25.43
C GLY A 714 -19.32 -8.49 26.08
N GLY A 715 -20.47 -9.08 25.77
CA GLY A 715 -21.77 -8.63 26.27
C GLY A 715 -22.45 -7.66 25.31
N GLU A 716 -23.02 -6.57 25.81
CA GLU A 716 -23.84 -5.65 25.02
C GLU A 716 -23.22 -4.25 24.97
N LEU A 717 -22.88 -3.78 23.77
CA LEU A 717 -22.51 -2.40 23.48
C LEU A 717 -23.69 -1.68 22.80
N ARG A 718 -24.34 -0.79 23.52
CA ARG A 718 -25.57 -0.13 23.07
C ARG A 718 -25.32 1.34 22.75
N PHE A 719 -25.60 1.71 21.51
CA PHE A 719 -25.66 3.08 21.03
C PHE A 719 -27.09 3.61 21.07
N THR A 720 -27.30 4.76 21.71
CA THR A 720 -28.54 5.53 21.61
C THR A 720 -28.31 6.70 20.66
N LEU A 721 -28.90 6.62 19.48
CA LEU A 721 -28.77 7.57 18.37
C LEU A 721 -29.97 8.53 18.29
N SER A 722 -29.70 9.70 17.71
CA SER A 722 -30.63 10.81 17.46
C SER A 722 -30.51 11.31 16.00
N ASP A 723 -31.55 11.97 15.49
CA ASP A 723 -31.54 12.67 14.20
C ASP A 723 -30.92 14.09 14.29
N LYS A 724 -30.51 14.51 15.49
CA LYS A 724 -29.81 15.77 15.76
C LYS A 724 -28.56 15.55 16.61
N PRO A 725 -27.48 16.32 16.39
CA PRO A 725 -26.24 16.20 17.15
C PRO A 725 -26.44 16.55 18.63
N ASN A 726 -25.76 15.81 19.51
CA ASN A 726 -25.61 16.17 20.91
C ASN A 726 -24.29 16.93 21.09
N MET A 727 -24.38 18.27 21.16
CA MET A 727 -23.24 19.17 21.28
C MET A 727 -22.59 19.17 22.67
N GLU A 728 -23.11 18.41 23.63
CA GLU A 728 -22.59 18.32 25.01
C GLU A 728 -21.84 17.01 25.28
N ARG A 729 -22.03 15.96 24.47
CA ARG A 729 -21.37 14.66 24.66
C ARG A 729 -19.95 14.69 24.12
N GLY A 730 -18.99 14.24 24.92
CA GLY A 730 -17.63 13.95 24.46
C GLY A 730 -16.84 15.19 24.05
N VAL A 731 -17.10 16.34 24.68
CA VAL A 731 -16.46 17.62 24.31
C VAL A 731 -15.26 18.01 25.18
N SER A 732 -15.07 17.32 26.31
CA SER A 732 -13.97 17.58 27.24
C SER A 732 -12.65 16.94 26.77
N SER A 733 -11.53 17.44 27.27
CA SER A 733 -10.19 16.90 26.98
C SER A 733 -10.02 15.44 27.40
N GLU A 734 -10.68 15.04 28.50
CA GLU A 734 -10.61 13.68 29.05
C GLU A 734 -11.43 12.68 28.22
N ALA A 735 -12.34 13.18 27.38
CA ALA A 735 -13.13 12.36 26.47
C ALA A 735 -12.39 12.03 25.16
N SER A 736 -11.30 12.75 24.85
CA SER A 736 -10.50 12.51 23.65
C SER A 736 -9.78 11.16 23.72
N PRO A 737 -9.61 10.46 22.58
CA PRO A 737 -8.78 9.26 22.54
C PRO A 737 -7.30 9.55 22.81
N TYR A 738 -6.52 8.48 22.93
CA TYR A 738 -5.10 8.50 23.24
C TYR A 738 -4.30 9.49 22.38
N SER A 739 -3.48 10.30 23.02
CA SER A 739 -2.37 11.02 22.39
C SER A 739 -1.15 10.95 23.31
N TYR A 740 0.04 10.90 22.72
CA TYR A 740 1.28 10.94 23.48
C TYR A 740 1.42 12.23 24.28
N THR A 741 1.22 13.39 23.66
CA THR A 741 1.25 14.69 24.34
C THR A 741 -0.07 14.90 25.10
N LYS A 742 0.02 14.97 26.44
CA LYS A 742 -1.12 15.27 27.32
C LYS A 742 -1.12 16.71 27.84
N ASP A 743 0.07 17.26 28.05
CA ASP A 743 0.23 18.62 28.55
C ASP A 743 0.11 19.64 27.40
N GLU A 744 -0.25 20.88 27.72
CA GLU A 744 -0.18 21.98 26.76
C GLU A 744 1.28 22.41 26.55
N VAL A 745 1.66 22.61 25.30
CA VAL A 745 3.03 22.87 24.82
C VAL A 745 2.99 24.03 23.84
N VAL A 746 4.00 24.87 23.91
CA VAL A 746 4.19 25.92 22.91
C VAL A 746 4.65 25.29 21.59
N SER A 747 4.03 25.68 20.48
CA SER A 747 4.42 25.28 19.15
C SER A 747 5.82 25.79 18.82
N ILE A 748 6.60 24.96 18.12
CA ILE A 748 7.95 25.28 17.70
C ILE A 748 7.99 26.61 16.90
N PRO A 749 8.94 27.51 17.17
CA PRO A 749 9.12 28.70 16.34
C PRO A 749 9.45 28.33 14.89
N TYR A 750 9.08 29.20 13.95
CA TYR A 750 9.40 29.08 12.53
C TYR A 750 9.86 30.41 11.95
N VAL A 751 10.46 30.33 10.76
CA VAL A 751 10.85 31.48 9.93
C VAL A 751 9.89 31.61 8.74
N ASP A 752 9.66 32.82 8.26
CA ASP A 752 8.70 33.11 7.18
C ASP A 752 9.29 32.97 5.76
N LYS A 753 10.61 32.79 5.65
CA LYS A 753 11.33 32.70 4.37
C LYS A 753 12.61 31.90 4.46
N ASP A 754 13.17 31.62 3.28
CA ASP A 754 14.48 31.02 3.11
C ASP A 754 15.58 31.95 3.63
N LEU A 755 16.45 31.44 4.51
CA LEU A 755 17.57 32.18 5.08
C LEU A 755 18.90 31.80 4.45
N ASN A 756 18.91 30.90 3.46
CA ASN A 756 20.14 30.41 2.86
C ASN A 756 20.69 31.36 1.76
N LEU A 757 22.01 31.47 1.72
CA LEU A 757 22.84 32.26 0.79
C LEU A 757 22.32 33.70 0.54
N PHE A 758 22.34 34.55 1.56
CA PHE A 758 22.05 35.98 1.40
C PHE A 758 23.31 36.79 1.07
N MET A 759 23.20 37.83 0.24
CA MET A 759 24.34 38.65 -0.20
C MET A 759 24.82 39.65 0.87
N ASP A 760 24.02 40.69 1.11
CA ASP A 760 24.42 41.79 2.00
C ASP A 760 23.89 41.56 3.41
N LYS A 761 22.55 41.51 3.53
CA LYS A 761 21.84 41.25 4.76
C LYS A 761 20.61 40.39 4.51
N VAL A 762 20.19 39.67 5.54
CA VAL A 762 18.89 39.01 5.59
C VAL A 762 18.14 39.47 6.83
N THR A 763 16.86 39.82 6.66
CA THR A 763 15.96 40.08 7.78
C THR A 763 15.42 38.74 8.28
N VAL A 764 15.60 38.41 9.54
CA VAL A 764 15.00 37.23 10.18
C VAL A 764 13.73 37.65 10.88
N ALA A 765 12.61 37.05 10.48
CA ALA A 765 11.36 37.12 11.23
C ALA A 765 11.08 35.74 11.84
N LEU A 766 10.81 35.73 13.14
CA LEU A 766 10.39 34.55 13.89
C LEU A 766 8.91 34.66 14.23
N ALA A 767 8.22 33.52 14.20
CA ALA A 767 6.83 33.42 14.63
C ALA A 767 6.58 32.04 15.27
N THR A 768 5.46 31.92 15.98
CA THR A 768 4.95 30.64 16.50
C THR A 768 3.44 30.66 16.33
N THR A 769 2.85 29.49 16.09
CA THR A 769 1.39 29.36 15.95
C THR A 769 0.68 29.46 17.31
N THR A 770 1.40 29.28 18.43
CA THR A 770 0.83 29.48 19.76
C THR A 770 0.63 30.95 20.04
N LYS A 771 -0.65 31.37 20.05
CA LYS A 771 -1.04 32.74 20.35
C LYS A 771 -0.48 33.22 21.70
N ASP A 772 0.03 34.44 21.72
CA ASP A 772 0.57 35.14 22.89
C ASP A 772 1.79 34.46 23.54
N ALA A 773 2.43 33.50 22.88
CA ALA A 773 3.70 32.92 23.35
C ALA A 773 4.87 33.87 23.08
N GLU A 774 5.79 33.94 24.04
CA GLU A 774 7.03 34.70 23.92
C GLU A 774 8.10 33.84 23.24
N ILE A 775 8.78 34.39 22.22
CA ILE A 775 9.90 33.71 21.57
C ILE A 775 11.21 34.24 22.16
N ARG A 776 12.08 33.34 22.59
CA ARG A 776 13.46 33.64 23.00
C ARG A 776 14.43 33.08 21.98
N TYR A 777 15.53 33.78 21.72
CA TYR A 777 16.49 33.34 20.72
C TYR A 777 17.95 33.63 21.11
N THR A 778 18.85 32.91 20.45
CA THR A 778 20.30 33.07 20.55
C THR A 778 20.91 33.08 19.14
N LEU A 779 22.04 33.76 18.99
CA LEU A 779 22.78 33.90 17.73
C LEU A 779 24.20 33.33 17.81
N ASP A 780 24.56 32.75 18.97
CA ASP A 780 25.86 32.14 19.25
C ASP A 780 25.80 30.60 19.29
N GLY A 781 24.63 30.03 18.97
CA GLY A 781 24.38 28.59 18.99
C GLY A 781 24.05 27.99 20.37
N SER A 782 24.05 28.80 21.44
CA SER A 782 23.62 28.35 22.78
C SER A 782 22.12 28.04 22.83
N GLU A 783 21.69 27.16 23.72
CA GLU A 783 20.28 26.80 23.85
C GLU A 783 19.46 27.97 24.44
N PRO A 784 18.35 28.42 23.80
CA PRO A 784 17.54 29.50 24.35
C PRO A 784 16.86 29.12 25.68
N THR A 785 16.94 30.03 26.64
CA THR A 785 16.29 29.94 27.96
C THR A 785 15.35 31.13 28.16
N GLU A 786 14.58 31.14 29.26
CA GLU A 786 13.77 32.29 29.64
C GLU A 786 14.61 33.56 29.92
N GLN A 787 15.92 33.42 30.10
CA GLN A 787 16.85 34.54 30.28
C GLN A 787 17.50 35.01 28.97
N SER A 788 17.30 34.29 27.86
CA SER A 788 17.81 34.67 26.54
C SER A 788 17.08 35.90 25.98
N ALA A 789 17.55 36.45 24.85
CA ALA A 789 16.96 37.64 24.25
C ALA A 789 15.50 37.39 23.83
N VAL A 790 14.59 38.30 24.20
CA VAL A 790 13.20 38.29 23.71
C VAL A 790 13.17 38.72 22.26
N TYR A 791 12.49 37.96 21.41
CA TYR A 791 12.15 38.38 20.06
C TYR A 791 10.92 39.30 20.11
N GLY A 792 11.14 40.60 19.86
CA GLY A 792 10.06 41.60 19.81
C GLY A 792 9.75 42.13 18.41
N GLN A 793 10.70 42.05 17.47
CA GLN A 793 10.57 42.50 16.09
C GLN A 793 11.63 41.82 15.21
N PRO A 794 11.45 41.76 13.88
CA PRO A 794 12.46 41.23 12.96
C PRO A 794 13.83 41.91 13.14
N PHE A 795 14.91 41.14 12.95
CA PHE A 795 16.29 41.64 13.06
C PHE A 795 17.11 41.33 11.82
N GLU A 796 18.17 42.09 11.56
CA GLU A 796 19.06 41.88 10.40
C GLU A 796 20.30 41.09 10.79
N LEU A 797 20.72 40.19 9.89
CA LEU A 797 22.00 39.51 9.94
C LEU A 797 22.81 39.86 8.69
N ASP A 798 24.10 40.11 8.87
CA ASP A 798 25.06 40.47 7.82
C ASP A 798 26.23 39.48 7.72
N LYS A 799 26.15 38.35 8.42
CA LYS A 799 27.13 37.25 8.45
C LYS A 799 26.45 35.91 8.71
N THR A 800 27.11 34.83 8.32
CA THR A 800 26.64 33.47 8.61
C THR A 800 26.44 33.30 10.11
N THR A 801 25.24 32.90 10.51
CA THR A 801 24.80 32.84 11.91
C THR A 801 23.89 31.65 12.12
N LEU A 802 24.17 30.86 13.16
CA LEU A 802 23.26 29.83 13.65
C LEU A 802 22.24 30.48 14.58
N ILE A 803 20.97 30.43 14.22
CA ILE A 803 19.85 30.95 14.99
C ILE A 803 19.21 29.78 15.72
N LYS A 804 19.12 29.90 17.05
CA LYS A 804 18.25 29.02 17.83
C LYS A 804 17.12 29.83 18.43
N ALA A 805 15.90 29.31 18.35
CA ALA A 805 14.72 29.97 18.90
C ALA A 805 13.82 28.97 19.62
N LYS A 806 13.21 29.42 20.72
CA LYS A 806 12.32 28.60 21.56
C LYS A 806 11.17 29.46 22.09
N GLY A 807 9.97 28.89 22.09
CA GLY A 807 8.75 29.52 22.57
C GLY A 807 8.47 29.19 24.04
N PHE A 808 7.99 30.19 24.78
CA PHE A 808 7.65 30.13 26.19
C PHE A 808 6.27 30.76 26.42
N LYS A 809 5.47 30.15 27.28
CA LYS A 809 4.19 30.71 27.73
C LYS A 809 3.89 30.18 29.12
N GLU A 810 3.50 31.06 30.03
CA GLU A 810 3.15 30.68 31.40
C GLU A 810 2.04 29.62 31.39
N GLY A 811 2.21 28.56 32.19
CA GLY A 811 1.29 27.43 32.25
C GLY A 811 1.47 26.35 31.17
N LEU A 812 2.29 26.60 30.15
CA LEU A 812 2.58 25.64 29.07
C LEU A 812 4.02 25.14 29.16
N ARG A 813 4.25 23.90 28.70
CA ARG A 813 5.59 23.39 28.44
C ARG A 813 6.23 24.18 27.31
N SER A 814 7.50 24.58 27.48
CA SER A 814 8.25 25.29 26.43
C SER A 814 8.36 24.45 25.15
N SER A 815 8.41 25.10 23.99
CA SER A 815 8.50 24.41 22.70
C SER A 815 9.79 23.60 22.53
N ARG A 816 9.85 22.77 21.47
CA ARG A 816 11.16 22.35 20.92
C ARG A 816 11.92 23.57 20.39
N THR A 817 13.23 23.43 20.27
CA THR A 817 14.10 24.49 19.77
C THR A 817 14.20 24.40 18.26
N LEU A 818 13.79 25.48 17.59
CA LEU A 818 14.14 25.72 16.20
C LEU A 818 15.64 25.94 16.13
N SER A 819 16.32 25.25 15.21
CA SER A 819 17.72 25.47 14.90
C SER A 819 17.85 25.65 13.38
N ILE A 820 18.24 26.84 12.93
CA ILE A 820 18.36 27.17 11.50
C ILE A 820 19.56 28.08 11.26
N SER A 821 20.27 27.85 10.16
CA SER A 821 21.40 28.68 9.74
C SER A 821 20.96 29.72 8.72
N ALA A 822 21.25 30.99 9.01
CA ALA A 822 21.28 32.03 8.00
C ALA A 822 22.69 32.08 7.41
N THR A 823 22.86 31.76 6.14
CA THR A 823 24.19 31.62 5.52
C THR A 823 24.49 32.83 4.65
N LYS A 824 25.56 33.57 4.95
CA LYS A 824 26.03 34.64 4.05
C LYS A 824 26.69 34.03 2.83
N ALA A 825 26.31 34.52 1.67
CA ALA A 825 26.89 34.17 0.39
C ALA A 825 28.37 34.60 0.32
N GLU A 826 29.25 33.62 0.14
CA GLU A 826 30.67 33.87 -0.20
C GLU A 826 30.86 33.64 -1.70
N LEU A 827 31.02 34.73 -2.45
CA LEU A 827 31.17 34.68 -3.90
C LEU A 827 32.45 33.92 -4.27
N LYS A 828 32.31 32.76 -4.91
CA LYS A 828 33.45 32.03 -5.47
C LYS A 828 34.11 32.88 -6.54
N ALA A 829 35.44 32.93 -6.53
CA ALA A 829 36.21 33.67 -7.53
C ALA A 829 36.04 33.05 -8.92
N ALA A 830 35.90 33.92 -9.92
CA ALA A 830 35.97 33.51 -11.33
C ALA A 830 37.41 33.12 -11.69
N LEU A 831 37.53 32.14 -12.58
CA LEU A 831 38.82 31.74 -13.12
C LEU A 831 39.33 32.79 -14.12
N SER A 832 40.63 33.08 -14.03
CA SER A 832 41.35 33.86 -15.06
C SER A 832 41.77 32.94 -16.21
N VAL A 833 40.85 32.68 -17.13
CA VAL A 833 41.03 31.75 -18.26
C VAL A 833 40.62 32.39 -19.57
N ASN A 834 41.30 32.00 -20.65
CA ASN A 834 40.93 32.33 -22.02
C ASN A 834 40.32 31.06 -22.64
N PRO A 835 38.99 30.92 -22.69
CA PRO A 835 38.36 29.71 -23.20
C PRO A 835 38.77 29.41 -24.64
N THR A 836 38.94 28.12 -24.93
CA THR A 836 39.48 27.65 -26.22
C THR A 836 38.42 27.62 -27.33
N GLN A 837 37.16 27.34 -26.97
CA GLN A 837 36.00 27.34 -27.86
C GLN A 837 34.67 27.37 -27.06
N ASN A 838 33.56 27.78 -27.69
CA ASN A 838 32.22 27.66 -27.09
C ASN A 838 31.76 26.20 -27.06
N GLY A 839 31.01 25.82 -26.03
CA GLY A 839 30.41 24.50 -25.85
C GLY A 839 30.75 23.84 -24.51
N THR A 840 30.40 22.56 -24.39
CA THR A 840 30.75 21.70 -23.26
C THR A 840 31.53 20.48 -23.76
N SER A 841 32.53 20.05 -23.00
CA SER A 841 33.06 18.71 -23.17
C SER A 841 32.05 17.69 -22.64
N TYR A 842 31.99 16.52 -23.26
CA TYR A 842 31.21 15.39 -22.76
C TYR A 842 32.05 14.11 -22.77
N LYS A 843 31.66 13.19 -21.88
CA LYS A 843 32.07 11.79 -21.87
C LYS A 843 30.81 10.93 -21.81
N TYR A 844 30.77 9.85 -22.58
CA TYR A 844 29.66 8.92 -22.67
C TYR A 844 30.09 7.51 -22.25
N PHE A 845 29.21 6.86 -21.49
CA PHE A 845 29.41 5.56 -20.86
C PHE A 845 28.14 4.72 -21.02
N GLU A 846 28.28 3.41 -20.99
CA GLU A 846 27.15 2.46 -20.95
C GLU A 846 27.33 1.55 -19.72
N GLY A 847 26.23 1.26 -19.02
CA GLY A 847 26.19 0.46 -17.81
C GLY A 847 24.94 0.75 -16.97
N THR A 848 24.58 -0.17 -16.09
CA THR A 848 23.47 0.02 -15.14
C THR A 848 23.95 0.84 -13.96
N TYR A 849 23.29 1.95 -13.66
CA TYR A 849 23.67 2.89 -12.61
C TYR A 849 22.50 3.14 -11.67
N GLN A 850 22.79 3.31 -10.39
CA GLN A 850 21.79 3.68 -9.38
C GLN A 850 22.08 5.07 -8.78
N LYS A 851 23.22 5.66 -9.15
CA LYS A 851 23.71 6.97 -8.74
C LYS A 851 24.79 7.43 -9.71
N VAL A 852 24.92 8.74 -9.90
CA VAL A 852 25.91 9.32 -10.81
C VAL A 852 27.36 8.97 -10.48
N ALA A 853 27.64 8.66 -9.21
CA ALA A 853 28.98 8.28 -8.74
C ALA A 853 29.45 6.93 -9.33
N ASP A 854 28.54 6.14 -9.89
CA ASP A 854 28.86 4.85 -10.49
C ASP A 854 29.24 4.97 -11.99
N VAL A 855 28.91 6.08 -12.65
CA VAL A 855 29.16 6.30 -14.09
C VAL A 855 30.64 6.21 -14.45
N GLU A 856 31.53 6.82 -13.66
CA GLU A 856 32.98 6.79 -13.91
C GLU A 856 33.62 5.41 -13.68
N LYS A 857 32.88 4.44 -13.12
CA LYS A 857 33.38 3.07 -12.94
C LYS A 857 33.30 2.25 -14.22
N SER A 858 32.49 2.68 -15.19
CA SER A 858 32.35 2.04 -16.49
C SER A 858 33.42 2.50 -17.49
N PRO A 859 33.77 1.69 -18.51
CA PRO A 859 34.68 2.10 -19.56
C PRO A 859 34.15 3.33 -20.32
N LEU A 860 35.02 4.31 -20.54
CA LEU A 860 34.72 5.46 -21.41
C LEU A 860 34.59 4.99 -22.86
N LEU A 861 33.42 5.24 -23.48
CA LEU A 861 33.15 4.83 -24.86
C LEU A 861 33.37 5.96 -25.86
N GLU A 862 32.96 7.17 -25.51
CA GLU A 862 33.07 8.32 -26.38
C GLU A 862 33.31 9.60 -25.58
N SER A 863 34.03 10.54 -26.16
CA SER A 863 34.20 11.88 -25.60
C SER A 863 34.35 12.89 -26.72
N GLY A 864 33.85 14.10 -26.51
CA GLY A 864 33.91 15.16 -27.50
C GLY A 864 33.47 16.49 -26.95
N VAL A 865 33.02 17.37 -27.85
CA VAL A 865 32.47 18.69 -27.51
C VAL A 865 31.14 18.87 -28.22
N MET A 866 30.16 19.43 -27.51
CA MET A 866 28.83 19.74 -28.04
C MET A 866 28.40 21.15 -27.59
N PRO A 867 27.40 21.78 -28.23
CA PRO A 867 27.01 23.17 -27.92
C PRO A 867 26.54 23.37 -26.48
N GLU A 868 25.83 22.37 -25.92
CA GLU A 868 25.27 22.37 -24.57
C GLU A 868 25.08 20.92 -24.09
N PRO A 869 24.97 20.65 -22.78
CA PRO A 869 24.60 19.34 -22.27
C PRO A 869 23.31 18.83 -22.90
N SER A 870 23.40 17.68 -23.56
CA SER A 870 22.28 17.05 -24.25
C SER A 870 22.49 15.54 -24.31
N ILE A 871 21.42 14.79 -24.07
CA ILE A 871 21.39 13.32 -24.13
C ILE A 871 20.90 12.77 -25.47
N LYS A 872 20.37 13.62 -26.37
CA LYS A 872 19.85 13.22 -27.71
C LYS A 872 20.82 12.45 -28.61
N GLY A 873 22.09 12.34 -28.23
CA GLY A 873 23.11 11.56 -28.93
C GLY A 873 23.45 10.23 -28.27
N ALA A 874 22.67 9.77 -27.28
CA ALA A 874 22.82 8.47 -26.64
C ALA A 874 22.68 7.36 -27.68
N LYS A 875 23.41 6.25 -27.49
CA LYS A 875 23.45 5.13 -28.45
C LYS A 875 22.45 4.03 -28.13
N GLN A 876 21.81 4.12 -26.97
CA GLN A 876 20.78 3.22 -26.46
C GLN A 876 19.80 4.05 -25.63
N GLU A 877 18.59 3.52 -25.46
CA GLU A 877 17.49 4.21 -24.78
C GLU A 877 17.66 4.20 -23.25
N ASP A 878 18.27 3.15 -22.69
CA ASP A 878 18.42 2.95 -21.24
C ASP A 878 19.87 2.61 -20.85
N HIS A 879 20.18 2.57 -19.55
CA HIS A 879 21.49 2.13 -19.00
C HIS A 879 22.72 2.86 -19.57
N PHE A 880 22.65 4.18 -19.72
CA PHE A 880 23.78 4.98 -20.20
C PHE A 880 24.08 6.15 -19.26
N GLY A 881 25.25 6.76 -19.44
CA GLY A 881 25.69 7.87 -18.59
C GLY A 881 26.46 8.93 -19.36
N TYR A 882 26.25 10.19 -18.97
CA TYR A 882 27.01 11.33 -19.46
C TYR A 882 27.72 12.07 -18.33
N ILE A 883 28.91 12.57 -18.63
CA ILE A 883 29.59 13.58 -17.82
C ILE A 883 29.89 14.78 -18.71
N PHE A 884 29.16 15.85 -18.50
CA PHE A 884 29.40 17.14 -19.15
C PHE A 884 30.34 17.98 -18.27
N SER A 885 31.29 18.66 -18.87
CA SER A 885 32.20 19.54 -18.15
C SER A 885 32.70 20.70 -19.00
N GLY A 886 32.95 21.83 -18.36
CA GLY A 886 33.42 23.02 -19.04
C GLY A 886 33.49 24.21 -18.10
N LEU A 887 33.38 25.39 -18.68
CA LEU A 887 33.28 26.67 -18.01
C LEU A 887 31.91 27.28 -18.30
N ILE A 888 31.24 27.78 -17.27
CA ILE A 888 30.07 28.63 -17.39
C ILE A 888 30.48 30.08 -17.14
N ASN A 889 30.19 30.97 -18.09
CA ASN A 889 30.46 32.40 -17.95
C ASN A 889 29.24 33.08 -17.33
N VAL A 890 29.35 33.46 -16.05
CA VAL A 890 28.26 34.09 -15.32
C VAL A 890 28.33 35.62 -15.49
N PRO A 891 27.21 36.30 -15.86
CA PRO A 891 27.26 37.69 -16.33
C PRO A 891 27.37 38.76 -15.23
N GLU A 892 27.10 38.42 -13.96
CA GLU A 892 27.07 39.35 -12.83
C GLU A 892 27.49 38.67 -11.52
N ASP A 893 27.84 39.47 -10.51
CA ASP A 893 28.10 38.97 -9.16
C ASP A 893 26.77 38.64 -8.49
N GLY A 894 26.68 37.48 -7.83
CA GLY A 894 25.55 37.21 -6.95
C GLY A 894 25.29 35.74 -6.70
N VAL A 895 24.11 35.45 -6.15
CA VAL A 895 23.64 34.10 -5.86
C VAL A 895 22.80 33.61 -7.03
N TYR A 896 23.26 32.52 -7.64
CA TYR A 896 22.59 31.85 -8.73
C TYR A 896 21.79 30.67 -8.19
N THR A 897 20.55 30.50 -8.66
CA THR A 897 19.82 29.24 -8.51
C THR A 897 20.04 28.42 -9.77
N PHE A 898 20.58 27.22 -9.65
CA PHE A 898 20.64 26.25 -10.73
C PHE A 898 19.50 25.24 -10.59
N GLN A 899 19.04 24.72 -11.72
CA GLN A 899 18.07 23.63 -11.79
C GLN A 899 18.56 22.59 -12.78
N THR A 900 18.40 21.32 -12.45
CA THR A 900 18.36 20.22 -13.42
C THR A 900 16.95 19.64 -13.39
N ARG A 901 16.44 19.18 -14.53
CA ARG A 901 15.33 18.24 -14.61
C ARG A 901 15.87 17.03 -15.32
N SER A 902 15.84 15.88 -14.66
CA SER A 902 16.30 14.62 -15.23
C SER A 902 15.29 13.50 -14.99
N ASP A 903 15.13 12.65 -16.00
CA ASP A 903 14.80 11.23 -15.80
C ASP A 903 16.05 10.57 -15.23
N ASP A 904 15.87 9.80 -14.18
CA ASP A 904 16.91 9.27 -13.32
C ASP A 904 17.92 10.35 -12.86
N GLY A 905 19.16 9.94 -12.58
CA GLY A 905 20.05 10.73 -11.76
C GLY A 905 20.79 11.83 -12.50
N SER A 906 20.70 13.08 -12.02
CA SER A 906 21.62 14.16 -12.41
C SER A 906 22.21 14.92 -11.22
N VAL A 907 23.49 15.30 -11.32
CA VAL A 907 24.16 16.09 -10.27
C VAL A 907 25.04 17.16 -10.89
N LEU A 908 24.78 18.42 -10.51
CA LEU A 908 25.56 19.57 -10.97
C LEU A 908 26.56 20.00 -9.90
N TYR A 909 27.82 20.08 -10.28
CA TYR A 909 28.90 20.68 -9.52
C TYR A 909 29.32 22.00 -10.17
N ILE A 910 29.52 23.04 -9.36
CA ILE A 910 30.20 24.27 -9.74
C ILE A 910 31.47 24.40 -8.91
N HIS A 911 32.63 24.43 -9.57
CA HIS A 911 33.90 24.03 -8.96
C HIS A 911 33.80 22.61 -8.39
N ASP A 912 34.15 22.43 -7.12
CA ASP A 912 34.06 21.14 -6.40
C ASP A 912 32.83 21.10 -5.47
N GLU A 913 31.93 22.09 -5.54
CA GLU A 913 30.72 22.13 -4.72
C GLU A 913 29.54 21.53 -5.48
N GLN A 914 28.87 20.56 -4.86
CA GLN A 914 27.61 20.00 -5.35
C GLN A 914 26.49 21.04 -5.18
N VAL A 915 26.02 21.60 -6.28
CA VAL A 915 25.01 22.67 -6.30
C VAL A 915 23.61 22.09 -6.47
N VAL A 916 23.41 21.17 -7.42
CA VAL A 916 22.10 20.51 -7.64
C VAL A 916 22.28 19.01 -7.44
N ASN A 917 21.40 18.40 -6.65
CA ASN A 917 21.34 16.97 -6.44
C ASN A 917 19.97 16.45 -6.88
N ASN A 918 19.93 15.77 -8.02
CA ASN A 918 18.77 15.05 -8.54
C ASN A 918 19.16 13.59 -8.79
N ASP A 919 19.96 12.99 -7.89
CA ASP A 919 20.52 11.66 -8.05
C ASP A 919 19.50 10.55 -7.73
N GLY A 920 19.77 9.33 -8.22
CA GLY A 920 18.92 8.15 -8.05
C GLY A 920 17.93 7.92 -9.20
N SER A 921 17.36 6.71 -9.28
CA SER A 921 16.39 6.38 -10.32
C SER A 921 14.99 6.96 -10.04
N HIS A 922 14.41 7.62 -11.04
CA HIS A 922 13.13 8.31 -11.00
C HIS A 922 12.65 8.88 -12.33
N ALA A 923 11.32 8.91 -12.54
CA ALA A 923 10.68 9.71 -13.59
C ALA A 923 11.20 11.18 -13.67
N ALA A 924 11.09 11.79 -14.85
CA ALA A 924 11.63 13.13 -15.14
C ALA A 924 11.11 14.28 -14.25
N ILE A 925 11.91 14.67 -13.25
CA ILE A 925 11.55 15.69 -12.24
C ILE A 925 12.64 16.75 -12.03
N PRO A 926 12.27 17.99 -11.62
CA PRO A 926 13.24 19.05 -11.35
C PRO A 926 13.84 18.96 -9.94
N ALA A 927 15.12 19.32 -9.81
CA ALA A 927 15.78 19.66 -8.56
C ALA A 927 16.52 20.99 -8.68
N THR A 928 16.63 21.74 -7.60
CA THR A 928 17.32 23.04 -7.59
C THR A 928 18.38 23.13 -6.50
N GLY A 929 19.30 24.07 -6.66
CA GLY A 929 20.19 24.50 -5.59
C GLY A 929 20.89 25.80 -5.93
N MET A 930 21.61 26.35 -4.95
CA MET A 930 22.08 27.73 -5.00
C MET A 930 23.58 27.82 -4.76
N VAL A 931 24.25 28.75 -5.44
CA VAL A 931 25.69 29.03 -5.26
C VAL A 931 25.99 30.50 -5.52
N ALA A 932 26.91 31.09 -4.76
CA ALA A 932 27.34 32.46 -4.93
C ALA A 932 28.58 32.54 -5.83
N LEU A 933 28.52 33.31 -6.92
CA LEU A 933 29.56 33.39 -7.95
C LEU A 933 29.92 34.84 -8.27
N LYS A 934 31.23 35.13 -8.41
CA LYS A 934 31.71 36.37 -9.03
C LYS A 934 31.46 36.33 -10.53
N LYS A 935 31.22 37.48 -11.15
CA LYS A 935 31.17 37.61 -12.61
C LYS A 935 32.41 37.00 -13.27
N GLY A 936 32.21 36.15 -14.27
CA GLY A 936 33.26 35.53 -15.07
C GLY A 936 33.11 34.01 -15.22
N PHE A 937 34.21 33.34 -15.53
CA PHE A 937 34.21 31.91 -15.86
C PHE A 937 34.30 31.02 -14.61
N HIS A 938 33.41 30.04 -14.51
CA HIS A 938 33.38 29.05 -13.44
C HIS A 938 33.41 27.63 -14.01
N PRO A 939 34.25 26.74 -13.49
CA PRO A 939 34.23 25.36 -13.92
C PRO A 939 32.96 24.68 -13.44
N TYR A 940 32.39 23.80 -14.26
CA TYR A 940 31.27 22.96 -13.87
C TYR A 940 31.48 21.52 -14.31
N LYS A 941 30.80 20.61 -13.61
CA LYS A 941 30.55 19.24 -14.06
C LYS A 941 29.09 18.91 -13.85
N LEU A 942 28.43 18.39 -14.88
CA LEU A 942 27.08 17.86 -14.78
C LEU A 942 27.15 16.37 -15.09
N TYR A 943 26.84 15.56 -14.08
CA TYR A 943 26.68 14.13 -14.24
C TYR A 943 25.22 13.82 -14.57
N TYR A 944 25.02 12.80 -15.40
CA TYR A 944 23.72 12.23 -15.74
C TYR A 944 23.85 10.72 -15.92
N PHE A 945 22.83 9.97 -15.50
CA PHE A 945 22.61 8.61 -15.98
C PHE A 945 21.13 8.37 -16.27
N GLU A 946 20.89 7.45 -17.19
CA GLU A 946 19.61 6.81 -17.48
C GLU A 946 19.72 5.35 -17.04
N ASP A 947 18.76 4.88 -16.25
CA ASP A 947 18.61 3.50 -15.79
C ASP A 947 17.57 2.79 -16.65
N TYR A 948 16.29 3.15 -16.56
CA TYR A 948 15.21 2.53 -17.34
C TYR A 948 13.97 3.43 -17.44
N GLU A 949 13.21 3.29 -18.53
CA GLU A 949 11.91 3.94 -18.79
C GLU A 949 11.93 5.47 -18.92
N GLY A 950 11.90 5.95 -20.18
CA GLY A 950 11.92 7.37 -20.48
C GLY A 950 13.34 7.93 -20.45
N GLU A 951 13.56 9.10 -21.04
CA GLU A 951 14.83 9.82 -20.87
C GLU A 951 14.58 11.32 -20.95
N HIS A 952 15.18 12.07 -20.05
CA HIS A 952 15.07 13.53 -20.07
C HIS A 952 16.27 14.14 -19.37
N LEU A 953 16.89 15.15 -20.00
CA LEU A 953 17.82 16.03 -19.32
C LEU A 953 17.60 17.46 -19.80
N SER A 954 17.38 18.36 -18.84
CA SER A 954 17.43 19.80 -19.08
C SER A 954 18.01 20.49 -17.87
N TRP A 955 18.55 21.68 -18.08
CA TRP A 955 19.17 22.46 -17.02
C TRP A 955 18.98 23.95 -17.26
N ALA A 956 18.83 24.68 -16.17
CA ALA A 956 18.46 26.08 -16.15
C ALA A 956 19.17 26.81 -15.01
N TRP A 957 19.20 28.13 -15.11
CA TRP A 957 19.66 29.01 -14.03
C TRP A 957 18.70 30.17 -13.83
N LYS A 958 18.71 30.74 -12.63
CA LYS A 958 18.11 32.03 -12.31
C LYS A 958 19.26 32.94 -11.92
N LEU A 959 19.46 33.99 -12.73
CA LEU A 959 20.47 35.01 -12.47
C LEU A 959 20.09 35.79 -11.19
N PRO A 960 21.05 36.41 -10.49
CA PRO A 960 20.80 37.27 -9.33
C PRO A 960 19.75 38.36 -9.59
N SER A 961 19.75 38.97 -10.78
CA SER A 961 18.80 40.00 -11.18
C SER A 961 17.49 39.49 -11.81
N ALA A 962 17.35 38.18 -12.04
CA ALA A 962 16.22 37.60 -12.75
C ALA A 962 15.11 37.10 -11.79
N GLU A 963 13.85 37.28 -12.21
CA GLU A 963 12.69 36.81 -11.45
C GLU A 963 12.38 35.31 -11.67
N LYS A 964 12.79 34.73 -12.79
CA LYS A 964 12.45 33.37 -13.21
C LYS A 964 13.66 32.58 -13.68
N LEU A 965 13.59 31.25 -13.53
CA LEU A 965 14.52 30.31 -14.15
C LEU A 965 14.43 30.41 -15.68
N ALA A 966 15.58 30.28 -16.34
CA ALA A 966 15.69 30.19 -17.80
C ALA A 966 16.75 29.15 -18.18
N PRO A 967 16.62 28.48 -19.34
CA PRO A 967 17.67 27.61 -19.87
C PRO A 967 19.01 28.34 -19.94
N ILE A 968 20.10 27.65 -19.59
CA ILE A 968 21.44 28.21 -19.68
C ILE A 968 21.81 28.31 -21.17
N PRO A 969 22.08 29.50 -21.72
CA PRO A 969 22.32 29.62 -23.15
C PRO A 969 23.69 29.02 -23.51
N ALA A 970 23.77 28.31 -24.65
CA ALA A 970 25.03 27.77 -25.17
C ALA A 970 26.14 28.84 -25.31
N SER A 971 25.78 30.11 -25.50
CA SER A 971 26.73 31.25 -25.53
C SER A 971 27.41 31.55 -24.18
N ALA A 972 26.89 31.00 -23.08
CA ALA A 972 27.50 31.07 -21.76
C ALA A 972 28.42 29.87 -21.46
N LEU A 973 28.52 28.88 -22.35
CA LEU A 973 29.27 27.64 -22.13
C LEU A 973 30.54 27.63 -22.95
N PHE A 974 31.64 27.23 -22.31
CA PHE A 974 32.96 27.19 -22.94
C PHE A 974 33.72 25.94 -22.54
N VAL A 975 34.55 25.43 -23.45
CA VAL A 975 35.51 24.37 -23.14
C VAL A 975 36.78 25.01 -22.57
N LYS A 976 37.33 24.37 -21.54
CA LYS A 976 38.52 24.84 -20.82
C LYS A 976 39.76 24.87 -21.72
#